data_AF-A0A670YA64-F1
#
_entry.id   AF-A0A670YA64-F1
#
_cell.length_a   1.000
_cell.length_b   1.000
_cell.length_c   1.000
_cell.angle_alpha   90.00
_cell.angle_beta   90.00
_cell.angle_gamma   90.00
#
_symmetry.space_group_name_H-M   'P 1'
#
loop_
_entity.id
_entity.type
_entity.pdbx_description
1 polymer ?
#
loop_
_entity_poly.entity_id
_entity_poly.type
_entity_poly.pdbx_seq_one_letter_code
_entity_poly.pdbx_strand_id
1 'polypeptide(L)'
;FNCSADVDVTAENPYKLIKKEDIINDMKTRAAISDFHPIKKVILDYPGEELLLVFDRELKYGQLFHLIATEEAKENLLNPPEPEEEEEVKEGVPEEVYKPPVRKPWVSLGSEKEIEEESVRESIRRIKYMISRPHKEFGIRVKFQNRNATLDKHAYVDCMPYQDKNFTIRQLEKHIGVQVVPEEENTGTQTKWTYPKNATTQYYPREFTEYEKEVYLSSDELKNFIVSVALRVEIALQQNEIMNVFFDDWKALAEEESGFAGKSDVTMKEYQSFTDLHYLKDRTVSCVCWHPTIYGIIVVAVTERLSYEERVAQSGKLLLWKAPILFWSFADPIHPQLMLECPEDVYCFEFSPNDPNIIVGGCLNGQVSNWIYTLLCLFLSLFLSLSLSPSHPLSSLKYCAVSSIEYGHKSIITDIHWLPDFFEVNRMGTVFENRAGICVQLMTCSPDCTIYVWDLRTYRPALQPSLEKKKEEGIINVPPDVPTTFKHLDLAWKPIIKVQHKHFYSQSYSNFFVDKTAIPNKQSKEEPIEKIPYAEIQGTTMKPLKLLENINTSFFVGTEDGEVLYSDWKMERDGDSGRLLSQKPSNIHSIHDGLVHTVQRSPFFKDIILTIGGWNFAIWKEGVTGGPLLKSNCAAKRYTVGHWSLSRPGVFFIGREDGNVDIWDLLEKTHEASQTQNISIAHITCVKPWIYSSKQHFLAVADDFGTLHILEISWSLIHPSSNERSSVLHYFEREVKHLEYFEQRQEFREEERVALEHEKLMKRTVRSLETEKLR
;
A
#
# COMPACT_ATOMS: atom_id res chain seq x y z
N PHE A 1 4.40 28.92 1.92
CA PHE A 1 3.69 28.87 3.22
C PHE A 1 4.46 28.10 4.30
N ASN A 2 5.76 27.78 4.10
CA ASN A 2 6.61 27.03 5.04
C ASN A 2 5.88 25.83 5.66
N CYS A 3 5.21 25.03 4.82
CA CYS A 3 4.45 23.86 5.26
C CYS A 3 5.06 22.65 4.53
N SER A 4 6.12 22.10 5.11
CA SER A 4 6.77 20.90 4.60
C SER A 4 6.35 19.68 5.41
N ALA A 5 5.97 18.61 4.69
CA ALA A 5 5.62 17.33 5.30
C ALA A 5 6.79 16.78 6.13
N ASP A 6 6.50 16.21 7.29
CA ASP A 6 7.45 15.61 8.23
C ASP A 6 8.48 16.58 8.87
N VAL A 7 8.39 17.88 8.58
CA VAL A 7 9.26 18.92 9.17
C VAL A 7 8.42 19.98 9.89
N ASP A 8 7.41 20.55 9.22
CA ASP A 8 6.53 21.57 9.81
C ASP A 8 5.19 21.00 10.30
N VAL A 9 4.79 19.84 9.77
CA VAL A 9 3.54 19.14 10.09
C VAL A 9 3.85 17.65 10.19
N THR A 10 3.58 17.05 11.35
CA THR A 10 3.97 15.66 11.68
C THR A 10 2.73 14.83 12.04
N ALA A 11 2.88 13.51 12.19
CA ALA A 11 1.77 12.62 12.56
C ALA A 11 1.15 12.96 13.93
N GLU A 12 1.93 13.53 14.85
CA GLU A 12 1.46 13.95 16.18
C GLU A 12 0.80 15.34 16.16
N ASN A 13 1.20 16.21 15.22
CA ASN A 13 0.63 17.55 15.02
C ASN A 13 0.32 17.75 13.52
N PRO A 14 -0.83 17.24 13.04
CA PRO A 14 -1.17 17.25 11.62
C PRO A 14 -1.74 18.58 11.11
N TYR A 15 -1.82 19.60 11.96
CA TYR A 15 -2.55 20.84 11.68
C TYR A 15 -1.61 22.05 11.50
N LYS A 16 -1.89 22.89 10.50
CA LYS A 16 -1.24 24.19 10.32
C LYS A 16 -2.23 25.28 9.93
N LEU A 17 -2.15 26.42 10.62
CA LEU A 17 -2.95 27.61 10.32
C LEU A 17 -2.25 28.49 9.28
N ILE A 18 -3.01 28.92 8.26
CA ILE A 18 -2.54 29.80 7.19
C ILE A 18 -3.48 30.99 7.08
N LYS A 19 -2.91 32.21 7.01
CA LYS A 19 -3.69 33.43 6.85
C LYS A 19 -4.29 33.53 5.45
N LYS A 20 -5.58 33.89 5.39
CA LYS A 20 -6.34 34.09 4.15
C LYS A 20 -5.69 35.17 3.27
N GLU A 21 -5.15 36.23 3.88
CA GLU A 21 -4.48 37.32 3.17
C GLU A 21 -3.24 36.85 2.41
N ASP A 22 -2.45 35.95 3.00
CA ASP A 22 -1.25 35.39 2.37
C ASP A 22 -1.60 34.52 1.16
N ILE A 23 -2.69 33.75 1.26
CA ILE A 23 -3.20 32.93 0.15
C ILE A 23 -3.74 33.81 -0.99
N ILE A 24 -4.45 34.90 -0.66
CA ILE A 24 -4.94 35.86 -1.66
C ILE A 24 -3.77 36.59 -2.35
N ASN A 25 -2.73 36.95 -1.60
CA ASN A 25 -1.53 37.58 -2.15
C ASN A 25 -0.72 36.61 -3.04
N ASP A 26 -0.68 35.34 -2.68
CA ASP A 26 -0.08 34.28 -3.50
C ASP A 26 -0.86 34.06 -4.81
N MET A 27 -2.19 34.02 -4.75
CA MET A 27 -3.04 33.94 -5.94
C MET A 27 -2.90 35.17 -6.85
N LYS A 28 -2.64 36.36 -6.29
CA LYS A 28 -2.40 37.58 -7.08
C LYS A 28 -1.03 37.59 -7.74
N THR A 29 -0.01 37.02 -7.09
CA THR A 29 1.36 36.98 -7.62
C THR A 29 1.58 35.84 -8.62
N ARG A 30 0.97 34.67 -8.40
CA ARG A 30 1.15 33.48 -9.25
C ARG A 30 -0.04 33.12 -10.14
N ALA A 31 -1.17 33.82 -10.01
CA ALA A 31 -2.37 33.65 -10.83
C ALA A 31 -2.83 32.18 -10.97
N ALA A 32 -2.69 31.58 -12.16
CA ALA A 32 -3.12 30.21 -12.46
C ALA A 32 -2.14 29.12 -11.96
N ILE A 33 -0.95 29.51 -11.49
CA ILE A 33 0.12 28.61 -11.01
C ILE A 33 0.03 28.42 -9.48
N SER A 34 -0.87 29.11 -8.79
CA SER A 34 -1.08 28.92 -7.35
C SER A 34 -1.94 27.68 -7.09
N ASP A 35 -1.50 26.81 -6.18
CA ASP A 35 -2.21 25.59 -5.77
C ASP A 35 -3.62 25.86 -5.21
N PHE A 36 -3.86 27.10 -4.76
CA PHE A 36 -5.15 27.55 -4.22
C PHE A 36 -6.11 28.09 -5.29
N HIS A 37 -5.68 28.18 -6.56
CA HIS A 37 -6.50 28.71 -7.65
C HIS A 37 -7.79 27.91 -7.92
N PRO A 38 -7.79 26.56 -7.94
CA PRO A 38 -8.99 25.76 -8.17
C PRO A 38 -10.08 25.98 -7.11
N ILE A 39 -9.65 26.24 -5.87
CA ILE A 39 -10.51 26.45 -4.69
C ILE A 39 -10.69 27.94 -4.33
N LYS A 40 -10.34 28.85 -5.24
CA LYS A 40 -10.39 30.31 -5.01
C LYS A 40 -11.76 30.81 -4.53
N LYS A 41 -12.85 30.27 -5.08
CA LYS A 41 -14.21 30.66 -4.67
C LYS A 41 -14.46 30.30 -3.20
N VAL A 42 -14.12 29.07 -2.81
CA VAL A 42 -14.25 28.56 -1.45
C VAL A 42 -13.44 29.39 -0.45
N ILE A 43 -12.22 29.78 -0.81
CA ILE A 43 -11.36 30.60 0.06
C ILE A 43 -11.87 32.03 0.19
N LEU A 44 -12.41 32.62 -0.89
CA LEU A 44 -13.01 33.95 -0.85
C LEU A 44 -14.27 33.97 0.02
N ASP A 45 -15.09 32.93 -0.11
CA ASP A 45 -16.36 32.76 0.60
C ASP A 45 -16.17 32.34 2.08
N TYR A 46 -14.98 31.88 2.47
CA TYR A 46 -14.66 31.51 3.85
C TYR A 46 -14.73 32.72 4.81
N PRO A 47 -15.49 32.66 5.91
CA PRO A 47 -15.73 33.81 6.78
C PRO A 47 -14.54 34.20 7.68
N GLY A 48 -13.67 33.24 8.04
CA GLY A 48 -12.55 33.46 8.97
C GLY A 48 -11.29 34.05 8.32
N GLU A 49 -10.41 34.63 9.16
CA GLU A 49 -9.13 35.21 8.73
C GLU A 49 -8.03 34.16 8.49
N GLU A 50 -8.17 32.98 9.11
CA GLU A 50 -7.20 31.88 9.04
C GLU A 50 -7.87 30.56 8.66
N LEU A 51 -7.31 29.87 7.66
CA LEU A 51 -7.75 28.55 7.22
C LEU A 51 -6.85 27.46 7.82
N LEU A 52 -7.45 26.29 8.12
CA LEU A 52 -6.73 25.14 8.64
C LEU A 52 -6.34 24.21 7.48
N LEU A 53 -5.03 23.95 7.36
CA LEU A 53 -4.48 22.94 6.48
C LEU A 53 -4.16 21.69 7.30
N VAL A 54 -4.64 20.54 6.85
CA VAL A 54 -4.47 19.25 7.52
C VAL A 54 -3.58 18.36 6.66
N PHE A 55 -2.56 17.75 7.27
CA PHE A 55 -1.69 16.77 6.63
C PHE A 55 -2.28 15.35 6.78
N ASP A 56 -2.64 14.73 5.66
CA ASP A 56 -3.20 13.38 5.60
C ASP A 56 -2.13 12.40 5.10
N ARG A 57 -1.37 11.82 6.03
CA ARG A 57 -0.32 10.84 5.72
C ARG A 57 -0.89 9.52 5.20
N GLU A 58 -2.11 9.14 5.60
CA GLU A 58 -2.74 7.87 5.25
C GLU A 58 -3.45 7.92 3.89
N LEU A 59 -3.49 9.10 3.23
CA LEU A 59 -4.16 9.33 1.95
C LEU A 59 -5.63 8.88 1.97
N LYS A 60 -6.34 9.04 3.09
CA LYS A 60 -7.77 8.68 3.21
C LYS A 60 -8.61 9.40 2.17
N TYR A 61 -8.26 10.64 1.85
CA TYR A 61 -8.92 11.45 0.82
C TYR A 61 -8.12 11.56 -0.49
N GLY A 62 -7.09 10.73 -0.67
CA GLY A 62 -6.31 10.63 -1.91
C GLY A 62 -5.31 11.77 -2.18
N GLN A 63 -5.20 12.75 -1.29
CA GLN A 63 -4.23 13.86 -1.37
C GLN A 63 -3.48 14.02 -0.04
N LEU A 64 -2.22 14.45 -0.11
CA LEU A 64 -1.35 14.62 1.08
C LEU A 64 -1.79 15.75 2.01
N PHE A 65 -2.47 16.76 1.47
CA PHE A 65 -3.01 17.88 2.25
C PHE A 65 -4.45 18.14 1.84
N HIS A 66 -5.30 18.46 2.81
CA HIS A 66 -6.64 18.97 2.57
C HIS A 66 -6.90 20.23 3.39
N LEU A 67 -7.74 21.12 2.85
CA LEU A 67 -8.06 22.42 3.44
C LEU A 67 -9.48 22.39 4.01
N ILE A 68 -9.65 22.88 5.23
CA ILE A 68 -10.98 22.98 5.85
C ILE A 68 -11.69 24.24 5.36
N ALA A 69 -12.88 24.04 4.78
CA ALA A 69 -13.67 25.07 4.13
C ALA A 69 -14.76 25.70 5.03
N THR A 70 -14.94 25.24 6.27
CA THR A 70 -15.94 25.78 7.22
C THR A 70 -15.31 26.05 8.59
N GLU A 71 -15.76 27.13 9.23
CA GLU A 71 -15.23 27.54 10.54
C GLU A 71 -15.66 26.56 11.66
N GLU A 72 -16.87 26.01 11.56
CA GLU A 72 -17.39 24.96 12.46
C GLU A 72 -16.52 23.69 12.44
N ALA A 73 -16.11 23.24 11.24
CA ALA A 73 -15.24 22.07 11.12
C ALA A 73 -13.83 22.36 11.65
N LYS A 74 -13.33 23.58 11.44
CA LYS A 74 -12.04 24.03 11.99
C LYS A 74 -12.07 24.01 13.52
N GLU A 75 -13.13 24.51 14.16
CA GLU A 75 -13.25 24.51 15.63
C GLU A 75 -13.40 23.10 16.20
N ASN A 76 -14.19 22.22 15.56
CA ASN A 76 -14.35 20.83 16.00
C ASN A 76 -13.05 20.02 15.93
N LEU A 77 -12.18 20.28 14.95
CA LEU A 77 -10.89 19.61 14.82
C LEU A 77 -9.82 20.15 15.78
N LEU A 78 -9.92 21.42 16.16
CA LEU A 78 -9.00 22.04 17.13
C LEU A 78 -9.41 21.75 18.59
N ASN A 79 -10.72 21.67 18.86
CA ASN A 79 -11.29 21.40 20.18
C ASN A 79 -12.28 20.23 20.06
N PRO A 80 -11.80 18.97 20.02
CA PRO A 80 -12.69 17.83 20.01
C PRO A 80 -13.53 17.81 21.31
N PRO A 81 -14.86 17.58 21.23
CA PRO A 81 -15.70 17.44 22.41
C PRO A 81 -15.24 16.22 23.25
N GLU A 82 -15.32 16.33 24.58
CA GLU A 82 -15.07 15.19 25.47
C GLU A 82 -16.05 14.05 25.14
N PRO A 83 -15.61 12.78 25.16
CA PRO A 83 -16.45 11.66 24.76
C PRO A 83 -17.56 11.45 25.80
N GLU A 84 -18.78 11.88 25.45
CA GLU A 84 -19.99 11.28 26.01
C GLU A 84 -20.19 9.91 25.33
N GLU A 85 -20.43 8.89 26.15
CA GLU A 85 -20.64 7.51 25.71
C GLU A 85 -21.78 7.44 24.68
N GLU A 86 -21.51 6.71 23.59
CA GLU A 86 -22.34 6.60 22.40
C GLU A 86 -23.74 6.06 22.71
N GLU A 87 -24.78 6.84 22.41
CA GLU A 87 -26.07 6.29 21.98
C GLU A 87 -26.41 6.80 20.58
N GLU A 88 -26.95 5.87 19.80
CA GLU A 88 -27.12 5.89 18.35
C GLU A 88 -27.86 7.12 17.77
N VAL A 89 -27.36 7.51 16.60
CA VAL A 89 -27.86 8.54 15.69
C VAL A 89 -29.37 8.44 15.41
N LYS A 90 -30.08 9.57 15.52
CA LYS A 90 -31.26 9.86 14.68
C LYS A 90 -31.17 11.27 14.10
N GLU A 91 -31.24 11.31 12.77
CA GLU A 91 -31.30 12.51 11.94
C GLU A 91 -32.47 13.44 12.33
N GLY A 92 -32.20 14.74 12.44
CA GLY A 92 -33.21 15.78 12.62
C GLY A 92 -32.64 17.18 12.36
N VAL A 93 -33.23 17.88 11.40
CA VAL A 93 -32.94 19.23 10.88
C VAL A 93 -32.82 20.30 11.99
N PRO A 94 -31.91 21.30 11.92
CA PRO A 94 -31.79 22.32 12.96
C PRO A 94 -32.87 23.41 12.85
N GLU A 95 -33.59 23.67 13.96
CA GLU A 95 -34.55 24.77 14.10
C GLU A 95 -33.84 26.12 14.35
N GLU A 96 -34.18 27.16 13.58
CA GLU A 96 -33.79 28.55 13.83
C GLU A 96 -34.51 29.13 15.06
N VAL A 97 -33.76 29.59 16.06
CA VAL A 97 -34.30 30.20 17.29
C VAL A 97 -34.60 31.69 17.09
N TYR A 98 -35.89 32.07 17.13
CA TYR A 98 -36.38 33.45 17.06
C TYR A 98 -36.07 34.29 18.31
N LYS A 99 -35.63 35.55 18.15
CA LYS A 99 -35.44 36.54 19.24
C LYS A 99 -36.43 37.71 19.14
N PRO A 100 -37.31 37.93 20.15
CA PRO A 100 -38.34 38.98 20.07
C PRO A 100 -37.82 40.40 20.38
N PRO A 101 -38.45 41.46 19.81
CA PRO A 101 -38.06 42.85 20.02
C PRO A 101 -38.51 43.41 21.39
N VAL A 102 -37.72 44.33 21.95
CA VAL A 102 -37.89 44.87 23.31
C VAL A 102 -38.65 46.21 23.31
N ARG A 103 -39.58 46.37 24.26
CA ARG A 103 -40.46 47.54 24.48
C ARG A 103 -39.71 48.87 24.64
N LYS A 104 -40.25 49.95 24.05
CA LYS A 104 -39.84 51.34 24.29
C LYS A 104 -40.97 52.11 25.03
N PRO A 105 -40.64 53.08 25.89
CA PRO A 105 -41.62 53.81 26.69
C PRO A 105 -42.51 54.72 25.83
N TRP A 106 -43.77 54.88 26.26
CA TRP A 106 -44.78 55.72 25.61
C TRP A 106 -44.46 57.20 25.75
N VAL A 107 -44.65 57.97 24.67
CA VAL A 107 -44.48 59.42 24.65
C VAL A 107 -45.84 60.06 24.35
N SER A 108 -46.36 60.79 25.32
CA SER A 108 -47.62 61.52 25.21
C SER A 108 -47.50 62.74 24.29
N LEU A 109 -48.55 62.99 23.50
CA LEU A 109 -48.69 64.17 22.64
C LEU A 109 -49.88 65.07 23.02
N GLY A 110 -50.41 64.93 24.25
CA GLY A 110 -51.31 65.92 24.87
C GLY A 110 -52.82 65.69 24.72
N SER A 111 -53.26 64.69 23.96
CA SER A 111 -54.68 64.36 23.75
C SER A 111 -55.37 63.71 24.95
N GLU A 112 -54.62 63.17 25.92
CA GLU A 112 -55.21 62.59 27.14
C GLU A 112 -55.92 63.60 28.06
N LYS A 113 -55.56 64.89 28.01
CA LYS A 113 -56.20 65.91 28.88
C LYS A 113 -57.64 66.21 28.48
N GLU A 114 -57.92 66.29 27.17
CA GLU A 114 -59.28 66.51 26.68
C GLU A 114 -60.18 65.29 26.96
N ILE A 115 -59.61 64.09 26.85
CA ILE A 115 -60.33 62.84 27.12
C ILE A 115 -60.68 62.69 28.61
N GLU A 116 -59.80 63.11 29.52
CA GLU A 116 -60.11 63.09 30.96
C GLU A 116 -61.20 64.09 31.35
N GLU A 117 -61.24 65.28 30.71
CA GLU A 117 -62.24 66.32 31.00
C GLU A 117 -63.66 65.94 30.54
N GLU A 118 -63.79 65.17 29.46
CA GLU A 118 -65.10 64.68 28.96
C GLU A 118 -65.55 63.34 29.60
N SER A 119 -64.71 62.70 30.40
CA SER A 119 -64.99 61.37 30.96
C SER A 119 -66.00 61.41 32.13
N VAL A 120 -67.18 60.81 31.94
CA VAL A 120 -68.23 60.71 32.97
C VAL A 120 -67.85 59.64 34.01
N ARG A 121 -67.83 60.00 35.30
CA ARG A 121 -67.52 59.07 36.41
C ARG A 121 -68.80 58.64 37.14
N GLU A 122 -69.12 57.35 37.13
CA GLU A 122 -70.26 56.78 37.86
C GLU A 122 -70.05 56.87 39.39
N SER A 123 -70.98 57.50 40.11
CA SER A 123 -70.84 57.82 41.54
C SER A 123 -71.71 56.98 42.49
N ILE A 124 -72.37 55.92 42.02
CA ILE A 124 -73.31 55.11 42.83
C ILE A 124 -72.74 53.73 43.16
N ARG A 125 -72.75 53.36 44.45
CA ARG A 125 -72.30 52.05 44.95
C ARG A 125 -73.28 50.93 44.54
N ARG A 126 -72.79 49.95 43.77
CA ARG A 126 -73.57 48.77 43.34
C ARG A 126 -73.70 47.74 44.47
N ILE A 127 -74.90 47.19 44.69
CA ILE A 127 -75.17 46.13 45.68
C ILE A 127 -74.99 44.76 45.01
N LYS A 128 -74.27 43.82 45.65
CA LYS A 128 -74.12 42.43 45.21
C LYS A 128 -74.84 41.49 46.17
N TYR A 129 -75.63 40.56 45.63
CA TYR A 129 -76.22 39.45 46.38
C TYR A 129 -75.41 38.17 46.19
N MET A 130 -75.35 37.33 47.23
CA MET A 130 -74.72 36.01 47.21
C MET A 130 -75.73 34.99 47.73
N ILE A 131 -76.07 33.99 46.91
CA ILE A 131 -76.97 32.89 47.26
C ILE A 131 -76.11 31.63 47.39
N SER A 132 -76.23 30.91 48.50
CA SER A 132 -75.49 29.68 48.77
C SER A 132 -76.41 28.56 49.25
N ARG A 133 -75.99 27.30 49.04
CA ARG A 133 -76.71 26.10 49.47
C ARG A 133 -75.75 25.14 50.19
N PRO A 134 -76.20 24.39 51.22
CA PRO A 134 -75.36 23.42 51.92
C PRO A 134 -74.82 22.33 50.97
N HIS A 135 -73.52 22.02 51.06
CA HIS A 135 -72.82 21.11 50.14
C HIS A 135 -73.43 19.69 50.10
N LYS A 136 -73.93 19.18 51.24
CA LYS A 136 -74.62 17.89 51.35
C LYS A 136 -75.91 17.79 50.52
N GLU A 137 -76.45 18.91 50.05
CA GLU A 137 -77.66 18.97 49.23
C GLU A 137 -77.37 19.20 47.73
N PHE A 138 -76.09 19.36 47.36
CA PHE A 138 -75.69 19.41 45.95
C PHE A 138 -75.82 18.01 45.33
N GLY A 139 -76.45 17.93 44.15
CA GLY A 139 -76.58 16.68 43.39
C GLY A 139 -77.74 15.76 43.80
N ILE A 140 -78.51 16.07 44.84
CA ILE A 140 -79.75 15.34 45.15
C ILE A 140 -80.81 15.67 44.08
N ARG A 141 -81.51 14.65 43.54
CA ARG A 141 -82.61 14.86 42.58
C ARG A 141 -83.69 15.76 43.20
N VAL A 142 -83.78 16.99 42.70
CA VAL A 142 -84.82 17.93 43.08
C VAL A 142 -86.14 17.46 42.48
N LYS A 143 -87.11 17.14 43.35
CA LYS A 143 -88.49 16.89 42.90
C LYS A 143 -89.18 18.24 42.75
N PHE A 144 -89.25 18.73 41.52
CA PHE A 144 -90.07 19.89 41.21
C PHE A 144 -91.55 19.48 41.27
N GLN A 145 -92.34 20.27 41.98
CA GLN A 145 -93.79 20.18 41.96
C GLN A 145 -94.33 21.52 41.46
N ASN A 146 -95.32 21.49 40.58
CA ASN A 146 -96.05 22.69 40.23
C ASN A 146 -96.86 23.11 41.47
N ARG A 147 -96.46 24.22 42.08
CA ARG A 147 -97.21 24.87 43.16
C ARG A 147 -97.81 26.16 42.63
N ASN A 148 -99.10 26.33 42.85
CA ASN A 148 -99.80 27.54 42.46
C ASN A 148 -99.44 28.69 43.42
N ALA A 149 -99.16 29.88 42.87
CA ALA A 149 -98.60 31.02 43.60
C ALA A 149 -99.52 31.60 44.70
N THR A 150 -100.77 31.15 44.77
CA THR A 150 -101.77 31.58 45.75
C THR A 150 -101.70 30.84 47.10
N LEU A 151 -100.93 29.75 47.19
CA LEU A 151 -100.90 28.86 48.37
C LEU A 151 -99.84 29.23 49.44
N ASP A 152 -98.96 30.21 49.19
CA ASP A 152 -97.92 30.61 50.13
C ASP A 152 -97.78 32.14 50.20
N LYS A 153 -97.76 32.71 51.42
CA LYS A 153 -97.81 34.15 51.67
C LYS A 153 -96.55 34.92 51.25
N HIS A 154 -95.48 34.21 50.89
CA HIS A 154 -94.15 34.76 50.64
C HIS A 154 -93.68 34.65 49.19
N ALA A 155 -94.52 34.15 48.27
CA ALA A 155 -94.15 33.91 46.87
C ALA A 155 -94.41 35.10 45.92
N TYR A 156 -95.16 36.12 46.35
CA TYR A 156 -95.47 37.31 45.56
C TYR A 156 -95.42 38.58 46.44
N VAL A 157 -94.51 39.51 46.14
CA VAL A 157 -94.46 40.85 46.74
C VAL A 157 -94.72 41.85 45.63
N ASP A 158 -95.89 42.48 45.67
CA ASP A 158 -96.24 43.58 44.77
C ASP A 158 -95.82 44.91 45.41
N CYS A 159 -94.97 45.68 44.74
CA CYS A 159 -94.55 47.01 45.18
C CYS A 159 -95.37 48.06 44.43
N MET A 160 -96.53 48.41 44.99
CA MET A 160 -97.38 49.48 44.45
C MET A 160 -96.69 50.85 44.62
N PRO A 161 -96.60 51.68 43.57
CA PRO A 161 -95.98 53.00 43.66
C PRO A 161 -96.80 53.91 44.60
N TYR A 162 -96.12 54.55 45.57
CA TYR A 162 -96.71 55.58 46.42
C TYR A 162 -96.10 56.95 46.06
N GLN A 163 -96.93 57.99 46.03
CA GLN A 163 -96.44 59.36 45.79
C GLN A 163 -95.87 59.95 47.08
N ASP A 164 -94.55 60.09 47.13
CA ASP A 164 -93.86 60.83 48.19
C ASP A 164 -94.03 62.35 47.94
N LYS A 165 -94.58 63.05 48.93
CA LYS A 165 -94.96 64.47 48.82
C LYS A 165 -93.81 65.43 49.18
N ASN A 166 -92.64 64.93 49.52
CA ASN A 166 -91.53 65.74 50.09
C ASN A 166 -90.36 66.03 49.14
N PHE A 167 -90.48 65.86 47.83
CA PHE A 167 -89.40 66.18 46.89
C PHE A 167 -89.80 67.28 45.90
N THR A 168 -89.32 68.50 46.12
CA THR A 168 -89.37 69.62 45.15
C THR A 168 -87.98 70.22 44.99
N ILE A 169 -87.26 69.81 43.95
CA ILE A 169 -86.08 70.54 43.47
C ILE A 169 -86.41 71.03 42.06
N ARG A 170 -86.43 72.36 41.87
CA ARG A 170 -86.60 73.01 40.57
C ARG A 170 -85.23 73.24 39.95
N GLN A 171 -84.85 72.42 38.98
CA GLN A 171 -83.69 72.66 38.13
C GLN A 171 -84.17 73.28 36.82
N LEU A 172 -83.75 74.53 36.56
CA LEU A 172 -84.35 75.40 35.53
C LEU A 172 -83.75 75.24 34.13
N GLU A 173 -82.51 74.79 33.99
CA GLU A 173 -81.94 74.39 32.70
C GLU A 173 -81.13 73.11 32.88
N LYS A 174 -81.34 72.17 31.95
CA LYS A 174 -80.65 70.90 31.91
C LYS A 174 -80.19 70.70 30.47
N HIS A 175 -78.90 70.83 30.24
CA HIS A 175 -78.30 70.42 28.97
C HIS A 175 -78.39 68.90 28.87
N ILE A 176 -79.20 68.42 27.94
CA ILE A 176 -79.41 66.99 27.70
C ILE A 176 -78.96 66.72 26.26
N GLY A 177 -77.86 65.99 26.10
CA GLY A 177 -77.52 65.35 24.84
C GLY A 177 -78.22 64.00 24.77
N VAL A 178 -78.93 63.71 23.67
CA VAL A 178 -79.56 62.40 23.43
C VAL A 178 -78.84 61.76 22.25
N GLN A 179 -78.16 60.63 22.48
CA GLN A 179 -77.55 59.82 21.44
C GLN A 179 -78.37 58.55 21.26
N VAL A 180 -78.93 58.36 20.06
CA VAL A 180 -79.73 57.17 19.67
C VAL A 180 -78.84 56.18 18.91
N VAL A 181 -77.73 55.82 19.53
CA VAL A 181 -76.89 54.71 19.11
C VAL A 181 -76.87 53.74 20.30
N PRO A 182 -77.11 52.43 20.11
CA PRO A 182 -76.92 51.48 21.20
C PRO A 182 -75.52 51.67 21.78
N GLU A 183 -75.37 51.63 23.10
CA GLU A 183 -74.05 51.74 23.73
C GLU A 183 -73.12 50.66 23.14
N GLU A 184 -72.15 51.08 22.32
CA GLU A 184 -71.14 50.19 21.78
C GLU A 184 -70.00 50.13 22.79
N GLU A 185 -69.89 49.02 23.53
CA GLU A 185 -68.67 48.71 24.26
C GLU A 185 -67.61 48.18 23.28
N ASN A 186 -66.54 48.94 23.10
CA ASN A 186 -65.32 48.41 22.45
C ASN A 186 -64.69 47.37 23.37
N THR A 187 -65.03 46.10 23.14
CA THR A 187 -64.43 44.97 23.84
C THR A 187 -63.22 44.45 23.06
N GLY A 188 -62.03 44.83 23.53
CA GLY A 188 -60.79 44.19 23.08
C GLY A 188 -60.66 42.80 23.71
N THR A 189 -60.74 41.74 22.92
CA THR A 189 -60.39 40.39 23.38
C THR A 189 -58.94 40.09 23.00
N GLN A 190 -58.03 40.31 23.95
CA GLN A 190 -56.68 39.79 23.86
C GLN A 190 -56.53 38.67 24.89
N THR A 191 -56.46 37.42 24.42
CA THR A 191 -56.13 36.29 25.28
C THR A 191 -54.77 36.54 25.89
N LYS A 192 -54.72 36.63 27.22
CA LYS A 192 -53.45 36.59 27.93
C LYS A 192 -52.88 35.19 27.66
N TRP A 193 -51.79 35.09 26.90
CA TRP A 193 -51.10 33.82 26.69
C TRP A 193 -50.45 33.42 28.02
N THR A 194 -51.22 32.82 28.91
CA THR A 194 -50.67 32.05 30.02
C THR A 194 -50.10 30.80 29.38
N TYR A 195 -48.80 30.58 29.47
CA TYR A 195 -48.22 29.29 29.11
C TYR A 195 -48.58 28.30 30.23
N PRO A 196 -49.60 27.42 30.10
CA PRO A 196 -49.72 26.33 31.03
C PRO A 196 -48.46 25.49 30.88
N LYS A 197 -47.58 25.51 31.88
CA LYS A 197 -46.49 24.55 31.94
C LYS A 197 -47.11 23.23 32.36
N ASN A 198 -47.10 22.26 31.46
CA ASN A 198 -47.45 20.89 31.81
C ASN A 198 -46.49 20.45 32.92
N ALA A 199 -47.00 20.24 34.13
CA ALA A 199 -46.25 19.69 35.24
C ALA A 199 -46.60 18.20 35.33
N THR A 200 -45.69 17.36 34.86
CA THR A 200 -45.80 15.91 34.99
C THR A 200 -44.89 15.46 36.13
N THR A 201 -45.44 14.82 37.15
CA THR A 201 -44.65 14.12 38.15
C THR A 201 -44.37 12.71 37.66
N GLN A 202 -43.12 12.42 37.33
CA GLN A 202 -42.65 11.05 37.18
C GLN A 202 -42.09 10.60 38.53
N TYR A 203 -42.59 9.49 39.07
CA TYR A 203 -42.01 8.89 40.26
C TYR A 203 -40.83 8.03 39.83
N TYR A 204 -39.71 8.19 40.51
CA TYR A 204 -38.62 7.23 40.45
C TYR A 204 -38.83 6.22 41.58
N PRO A 205 -38.58 4.91 41.36
CA PRO A 205 -38.57 3.96 42.45
C PRO A 205 -37.56 4.43 43.50
N ARG A 206 -37.94 4.35 44.77
CA ARG A 206 -37.03 4.71 45.86
C ARG A 206 -35.84 3.77 45.81
N GLU A 207 -34.66 4.34 45.57
CA GLU A 207 -33.42 3.60 45.73
C GLU A 207 -33.09 3.44 47.21
N PHE A 208 -32.77 2.21 47.62
CA PHE A 208 -32.26 1.96 48.96
C PHE A 208 -30.90 2.63 49.12
N THR A 209 -30.67 3.26 50.26
CA THR A 209 -29.33 3.72 50.62
C THR A 209 -28.40 2.51 50.79
N GLU A 210 -27.08 2.70 50.68
CA GLU A 210 -26.11 1.59 50.83
C GLU A 210 -26.29 0.82 52.14
N TYR A 211 -26.58 1.54 53.23
CA TYR A 211 -26.88 0.93 54.52
C TYR A 211 -28.16 0.06 54.49
N GLU A 212 -29.23 0.53 53.85
CA GLU A 212 -30.46 -0.27 53.71
C GLU A 212 -30.21 -1.51 52.84
N LYS A 213 -29.42 -1.39 51.77
CA LYS A 213 -29.03 -2.53 50.93
C LYS A 213 -28.29 -3.59 51.73
N GLU A 214 -27.32 -3.20 52.57
CA GLU A 214 -26.57 -4.14 53.42
C GLU A 214 -27.49 -4.85 54.43
N VAL A 215 -28.42 -4.12 55.05
CA VAL A 215 -29.41 -4.71 55.97
C VAL A 215 -30.26 -5.75 55.25
N TYR A 216 -30.80 -5.45 54.07
CA TYR A 216 -31.61 -6.40 53.30
C TYR A 216 -30.80 -7.56 52.73
N LEU A 217 -29.55 -7.36 52.31
CA LEU A 217 -28.66 -8.44 51.87
C LEU A 217 -28.30 -9.38 53.02
N SER A 218 -28.20 -8.87 54.24
CA SER A 218 -27.95 -9.67 55.44
C SER A 218 -29.19 -10.44 55.93
N SER A 219 -30.40 -10.08 55.46
CA SER A 219 -31.68 -10.69 55.85
C SER A 219 -31.77 -12.17 55.45
N ASP A 220 -32.18 -13.00 56.40
CA ASP A 220 -32.39 -14.43 56.15
C ASP A 220 -33.63 -14.70 55.28
N GLU A 221 -34.60 -13.78 55.22
CA GLU A 221 -35.76 -13.89 54.33
C GLU A 221 -35.34 -13.84 52.85
N LEU A 222 -34.42 -12.92 52.51
CA LEU A 222 -33.90 -12.80 51.15
C LEU A 222 -33.05 -14.01 50.78
N LYS A 223 -32.20 -14.51 51.69
CA LYS A 223 -31.41 -15.73 51.47
C LYS A 223 -32.31 -16.94 51.20
N ASN A 224 -33.36 -17.12 52.00
CA ASN A 224 -34.32 -18.22 51.80
C ASN A 224 -35.06 -18.10 50.45
N PHE A 225 -35.42 -16.88 50.05
CA PHE A 225 -36.00 -16.62 48.73
C PHE A 225 -35.02 -16.99 47.60
N ILE A 226 -33.77 -16.54 47.67
CA ILE A 226 -32.74 -16.87 46.67
C ILE A 226 -32.55 -18.38 46.57
N VAL A 227 -32.44 -19.10 47.68
CA VAL A 227 -32.30 -20.56 47.67
C VAL A 227 -33.50 -21.24 47.00
N SER A 228 -34.71 -20.74 47.22
CA SER A 228 -35.92 -21.28 46.58
C SER A 228 -35.98 -21.03 45.07
N VAL A 229 -35.45 -19.90 44.61
CA VAL A 229 -35.46 -19.49 43.20
C VAL A 229 -34.26 -20.05 42.44
N ALA A 230 -33.13 -20.28 43.11
CA ALA A 230 -31.90 -20.79 42.52
C ALA A 230 -32.15 -22.06 41.70
N LEU A 231 -32.95 -22.98 42.22
CA LEU A 231 -33.26 -24.23 41.53
C LEU A 231 -34.04 -24.01 40.23
N ARG A 232 -34.91 -22.99 40.16
CA ARG A 232 -35.63 -22.63 38.93
C ARG A 232 -34.70 -22.00 37.89
N VAL A 233 -33.74 -21.19 38.35
CA VAL A 233 -32.74 -20.57 37.48
C VAL A 233 -31.76 -21.63 36.95
N GLU A 234 -31.33 -22.57 37.79
CA GLU A 234 -30.43 -23.66 37.41
C GLU A 234 -31.03 -24.54 36.30
N ILE A 235 -32.32 -24.88 36.40
CA ILE A 235 -33.02 -25.62 35.34
C ILE A 235 -33.04 -24.82 34.03
N ALA A 236 -33.29 -23.51 34.08
CA ALA A 236 -33.30 -22.66 32.89
C ALA A 236 -31.91 -22.54 32.24
N LEU A 237 -30.86 -22.45 33.06
CA LEU A 237 -29.47 -22.44 32.59
C LEU A 237 -29.09 -23.77 31.94
N GLN A 238 -29.42 -24.90 32.57
CA GLN A 238 -29.20 -26.23 31.98
C GLN A 238 -29.91 -26.38 30.64
N GLN A 239 -31.16 -25.90 30.52
CA GLN A 239 -31.89 -25.95 29.25
C GLN A 239 -31.22 -25.15 28.13
N ASN A 240 -30.69 -23.96 28.44
CA ASN A 240 -29.97 -23.13 27.47
C ASN A 240 -28.62 -23.73 27.08
N GLU A 241 -27.94 -24.43 28.00
CA GLU A 241 -26.64 -25.07 27.74
C GLU A 241 -26.78 -26.37 26.93
N ILE A 242 -27.86 -27.14 27.16
CA ILE A 242 -28.12 -28.39 26.43
C ILE A 242 -28.34 -28.13 24.93
N MET A 243 -29.03 -27.05 24.56
CA MET A 243 -29.31 -26.73 23.16
C MET A 243 -29.61 -25.25 22.96
N ASN A 244 -28.82 -24.59 22.10
CA ASN A 244 -29.10 -23.22 21.68
C ASN A 244 -30.15 -23.21 20.56
N VAL A 245 -31.41 -22.97 20.93
CA VAL A 245 -32.55 -22.91 19.99
C VAL A 245 -32.44 -21.74 19.00
N PHE A 246 -31.62 -20.74 19.31
CA PHE A 246 -31.42 -19.54 18.48
C PHE A 246 -30.14 -19.61 17.64
N PHE A 247 -29.47 -20.76 17.60
CA PHE A 247 -28.32 -20.95 16.73
C PHE A 247 -28.79 -21.00 15.28
N ASP A 248 -28.30 -20.08 14.46
CA ASP A 248 -28.62 -20.00 13.04
C ASP A 248 -27.63 -20.86 12.25
N ASP A 249 -28.02 -22.10 11.97
CA ASP A 249 -27.23 -23.06 11.20
C ASP A 249 -26.82 -22.51 9.82
N TRP A 250 -27.63 -21.64 9.21
CA TRP A 250 -27.33 -21.06 7.90
C TRP A 250 -26.24 -20.00 7.98
N LYS A 251 -26.22 -19.20 9.05
CA LYS A 251 -25.13 -18.25 9.30
C LYS A 251 -23.83 -18.95 9.64
N ALA A 252 -23.88 -20.08 10.36
CA ALA A 252 -22.71 -20.91 10.63
C ALA A 252 -22.15 -21.58 9.37
N LEU A 253 -23.00 -21.94 8.40
CA LEU A 253 -22.58 -22.48 7.10
C LEU A 253 -21.99 -21.41 6.15
N ALA A 254 -22.38 -20.14 6.29
CA ALA A 254 -21.93 -19.05 5.42
C ALA A 254 -20.45 -18.67 5.59
N GLU A 255 -19.83 -19.00 6.73
CA GLU A 255 -18.39 -18.74 6.94
C GLU A 255 -17.47 -19.70 6.16
N GLU A 256 -17.99 -20.84 5.68
CA GLU A 256 -17.26 -21.78 4.81
C GLU A 256 -17.55 -21.59 3.30
N GLU A 257 -18.23 -20.53 2.90
CA GLU A 257 -18.57 -20.25 1.50
C GLU A 257 -17.55 -19.35 0.78
N SER A 258 -16.29 -19.33 1.23
CA SER A 258 -15.17 -18.80 0.44
C SER A 258 -14.61 -19.81 -0.59
N GLY A 259 -15.15 -21.04 -0.61
CA GLY A 259 -14.68 -22.13 -1.47
C GLY A 259 -15.45 -22.34 -2.77
N PHE A 260 -16.60 -21.69 -3.00
CA PHE A 260 -17.34 -21.83 -4.25
C PHE A 260 -17.19 -20.58 -5.11
N ALA A 261 -16.00 -20.45 -5.70
CA ALA A 261 -15.78 -19.57 -6.83
C ALA A 261 -16.79 -19.94 -7.94
N GLY A 262 -17.87 -19.17 -8.05
CA GLY A 262 -18.72 -19.18 -9.23
C GLY A 262 -17.85 -18.81 -10.42
N LYS A 263 -17.41 -19.81 -11.20
CA LYS A 263 -16.60 -19.67 -12.43
C LYS A 263 -15.61 -18.50 -12.32
N SER A 264 -14.59 -18.71 -11.50
CA SER A 264 -13.51 -17.74 -11.25
C SER A 264 -13.05 -17.05 -12.53
N ASP A 265 -13.03 -15.71 -12.49
CA ASP A 265 -12.16 -14.89 -13.35
C ASP A 265 -10.70 -15.24 -12.98
N VAL A 266 -10.19 -16.40 -13.42
CA VAL A 266 -8.78 -16.78 -13.25
C VAL A 266 -7.91 -15.97 -14.23
N THR A 267 -8.51 -15.33 -15.24
CA THR A 267 -7.84 -14.44 -16.18
C THR A 267 -7.34 -13.17 -15.50
N MET A 268 -6.07 -12.85 -15.69
CA MET A 268 -5.50 -11.56 -15.27
C MET A 268 -6.14 -10.46 -16.10
N LYS A 269 -6.51 -9.35 -15.47
CA LYS A 269 -7.16 -8.22 -16.17
C LYS A 269 -6.09 -7.21 -16.55
N GLU A 270 -6.06 -6.75 -17.79
CA GLU A 270 -5.15 -5.67 -18.17
C GLU A 270 -5.57 -4.38 -17.46
N TYR A 271 -4.66 -3.84 -16.65
CA TYR A 271 -4.87 -2.61 -15.91
C TYR A 271 -4.48 -1.40 -16.77
N GLN A 272 -3.28 -1.43 -17.35
CA GLN A 272 -2.75 -0.34 -18.15
C GLN A 272 -1.62 -0.84 -19.06
N SER A 273 -1.40 -0.17 -20.18
CA SER A 273 -0.26 -0.42 -21.06
C SER A 273 0.48 0.88 -21.35
N PHE A 274 1.80 0.84 -21.28
CA PHE A 274 2.68 1.97 -21.59
C PHE A 274 3.30 1.76 -22.96
N THR A 275 3.08 2.74 -23.83
CA THR A 275 3.67 2.81 -25.18
C THR A 275 4.02 4.26 -25.47
N ASP A 276 5.14 4.49 -26.14
CA ASP A 276 5.53 5.82 -26.61
C ASP A 276 5.98 5.77 -28.07
N LEU A 277 5.50 6.74 -28.84
CA LEU A 277 5.83 6.85 -30.26
C LEU A 277 7.24 7.43 -30.48
N HIS A 278 7.83 8.10 -29.48
CA HIS A 278 9.15 8.73 -29.60
C HIS A 278 10.29 7.83 -29.13
N TYR A 279 10.18 7.25 -27.94
CA TYR A 279 11.26 6.48 -27.32
C TYR A 279 11.09 4.97 -27.42
N LEU A 280 9.87 4.44 -27.59
CA LEU A 280 9.62 2.99 -27.64
C LEU A 280 9.37 2.47 -29.06
N LYS A 281 9.17 3.35 -30.05
CA LYS A 281 8.95 2.93 -31.44
C LYS A 281 10.18 2.23 -32.04
N ASP A 282 9.96 1.05 -32.63
CA ASP A 282 11.00 0.20 -33.23
C ASP A 282 12.11 -0.20 -32.24
N ARG A 283 11.78 -0.25 -30.94
CA ARG A 283 12.69 -0.64 -29.86
C ARG A 283 12.10 -1.78 -29.05
N THR A 284 12.99 -2.54 -28.42
CA THR A 284 12.63 -3.65 -27.54
C THR A 284 12.81 -3.24 -26.09
N VAL A 285 11.97 -3.74 -25.19
CA VAL A 285 12.23 -3.62 -23.76
C VAL A 285 13.18 -4.72 -23.34
N SER A 286 14.36 -4.36 -22.85
CA SER A 286 15.36 -5.33 -22.38
C SER A 286 15.13 -5.76 -20.95
N CYS A 287 14.80 -4.82 -20.06
CA CYS A 287 14.62 -5.05 -18.64
C CYS A 287 13.54 -4.15 -18.04
N VAL A 288 12.82 -4.68 -17.05
CA VAL A 288 11.79 -3.96 -16.31
C VAL A 288 12.07 -4.09 -14.82
N CYS A 289 11.90 -3.01 -14.08
CA CYS A 289 11.97 -3.02 -12.62
C CYS A 289 10.94 -2.08 -12.01
N TRP A 290 10.27 -2.54 -10.95
CA TRP A 290 9.37 -1.72 -10.16
C TRP A 290 10.18 -0.82 -9.22
N HIS A 291 9.74 0.41 -9.01
CA HIS A 291 10.40 1.30 -8.07
C HIS A 291 10.21 0.79 -6.64
N PRO A 292 11.28 0.61 -5.83
CA PRO A 292 11.19 -0.11 -4.55
C PRO A 292 10.40 0.64 -3.47
N THR A 293 10.36 1.98 -3.52
CA THR A 293 9.71 2.81 -2.48
C THR A 293 8.47 3.59 -2.92
N ILE A 294 8.29 3.84 -4.22
CA ILE A 294 7.18 4.64 -4.74
C ILE A 294 6.29 3.69 -5.53
N TYR A 295 5.09 3.48 -5.01
CA TYR A 295 4.10 2.63 -5.62
C TYR A 295 3.54 3.29 -6.88
N GLY A 296 3.35 2.50 -7.94
CA GLY A 296 2.85 2.98 -9.23
C GLY A 296 3.88 3.63 -10.14
N ILE A 297 5.18 3.56 -9.80
CA ILE A 297 6.28 3.89 -10.72
C ILE A 297 6.94 2.60 -11.21
N ILE A 298 7.11 2.50 -12.52
CA ILE A 298 7.82 1.40 -13.17
C ILE A 298 8.91 1.94 -14.10
N VAL A 299 10.05 1.27 -14.10
CA VAL A 299 11.23 1.70 -14.86
C VAL A 299 11.56 0.65 -15.91
N VAL A 300 11.87 1.13 -17.11
CA VAL A 300 12.03 0.30 -18.31
C VAL A 300 13.33 0.67 -19.02
N ALA A 301 14.18 -0.32 -19.26
CA ALA A 301 15.35 -0.18 -20.13
C ALA A 301 14.94 -0.53 -21.56
N VAL A 302 15.34 0.32 -22.50
CA VAL A 302 14.92 0.23 -23.89
C VAL A 302 16.16 0.04 -24.77
N THR A 303 16.15 -0.94 -25.66
CA THR A 303 17.26 -1.24 -26.58
C THR A 303 16.79 -1.21 -28.03
N GLU A 304 17.69 -0.95 -28.96
CA GLU A 304 17.33 -0.97 -30.38
C GLU A 304 17.02 -2.38 -30.86
N ARG A 305 15.92 -2.50 -31.62
CA ARG A 305 15.49 -3.75 -32.22
C ARG A 305 16.27 -4.03 -33.50
N LEU A 306 17.51 -4.44 -33.35
CA LEU A 306 18.40 -4.79 -34.45
C LEU A 306 18.74 -6.27 -34.41
N SER A 307 18.72 -6.92 -35.58
CA SER A 307 19.34 -8.23 -35.73
C SER A 307 20.86 -8.12 -35.50
N TYR A 308 21.49 -9.25 -35.16
CA TYR A 308 22.95 -9.29 -34.95
C TYR A 308 23.72 -8.77 -36.18
N GLU A 309 23.31 -9.16 -37.38
CA GLU A 309 23.94 -8.72 -38.63
C GLU A 309 23.80 -7.21 -38.86
N GLU A 310 22.62 -6.65 -38.61
CA GLU A 310 22.38 -5.21 -38.72
C GLU A 310 23.20 -4.44 -37.68
N ARG A 311 23.27 -4.95 -36.45
CA ARG A 311 24.07 -4.36 -35.37
C ARG A 311 25.55 -4.36 -35.72
N VAL A 312 26.09 -5.45 -36.29
CA VAL A 312 27.47 -5.51 -36.79
C VAL A 312 27.68 -4.51 -37.92
N ALA A 313 26.76 -4.41 -38.88
CA ALA A 313 26.85 -3.45 -39.99
C ALA A 313 26.76 -1.98 -39.51
N GLN A 314 26.07 -1.72 -38.41
CA GLN A 314 25.88 -0.40 -37.82
C GLN A 314 26.93 -0.05 -36.76
N SER A 315 27.74 -1.00 -36.28
CA SER A 315 28.76 -0.82 -35.23
C SER A 315 29.80 0.29 -35.49
N GLY A 316 29.94 0.75 -36.74
CA GLY A 316 30.81 1.87 -37.12
C GLY A 316 30.12 3.22 -37.33
N LYS A 317 28.79 3.30 -37.19
CA LYS A 317 28.02 4.55 -37.26
C LYS A 317 27.75 5.04 -35.84
N LEU A 318 28.06 6.31 -35.56
CA LEU A 318 27.60 6.96 -34.34
C LEU A 318 26.06 6.94 -34.35
N LEU A 319 25.46 6.05 -33.56
CA LEU A 319 24.03 6.07 -33.31
C LEU A 319 23.70 7.41 -32.64
N LEU A 320 23.01 8.27 -33.37
CA LEU A 320 22.63 9.60 -32.90
C LEU A 320 21.62 9.51 -31.74
N TRP A 321 20.99 8.35 -31.53
CA TRP A 321 19.84 8.15 -30.65
C TRP A 321 20.17 7.10 -29.58
N LYS A 322 20.51 7.57 -28.38
CA LYS A 322 20.88 6.71 -27.25
C LYS A 322 19.70 5.83 -26.83
N ALA A 323 19.98 4.64 -26.30
CA ALA A 323 19.03 3.76 -25.61
C ALA A 323 18.84 4.23 -24.15
N PRO A 324 17.69 4.84 -23.79
CA PRO A 324 17.51 5.37 -22.46
C PRO A 324 16.87 4.36 -21.51
N ILE A 325 16.97 4.66 -20.21
CA ILE A 325 16.08 4.09 -19.18
C ILE A 325 14.95 5.10 -18.94
N LEU A 326 13.70 4.65 -19.03
CA LEU A 326 12.49 5.47 -18.90
C LEU A 326 11.74 5.15 -17.61
N PHE A 327 11.28 6.18 -16.92
CA PHE A 327 10.39 6.07 -15.77
C PHE A 327 8.96 6.32 -16.20
N TRP A 328 8.07 5.39 -15.89
CA TRP A 328 6.63 5.47 -16.15
C TRP A 328 5.87 5.54 -14.84
N SER A 329 4.76 6.27 -14.84
CA SER A 329 3.87 6.39 -13.68
C SER A 329 2.46 5.98 -14.07
N PHE A 330 1.75 5.34 -13.16
CA PHE A 330 0.33 5.00 -13.34
C PHE A 330 -0.54 6.26 -13.49
N ALA A 331 -0.09 7.40 -12.96
CA ALA A 331 -0.80 8.67 -13.04
C ALA A 331 -0.80 9.27 -14.46
N ASP A 332 0.29 9.07 -15.22
CA ASP A 332 0.41 9.52 -16.62
C ASP A 332 0.95 8.38 -17.49
N PRO A 333 0.06 7.64 -18.17
CA PRO A 333 0.46 6.53 -19.02
C PRO A 333 0.97 6.91 -20.39
N ILE A 334 0.85 8.17 -20.78
CA ILE A 334 1.15 8.62 -22.14
C ILE A 334 2.60 9.11 -22.21
N HIS A 335 3.10 9.76 -21.15
CA HIS A 335 4.42 10.36 -21.16
C HIS A 335 5.34 9.77 -20.07
N PRO A 336 6.60 9.43 -20.43
CA PRO A 336 7.60 9.08 -19.44
C PRO A 336 7.94 10.29 -18.57
N GLN A 337 8.24 10.05 -17.30
CA GLN A 337 8.47 11.06 -16.27
C GLN A 337 9.94 11.47 -16.18
N LEU A 338 10.86 10.54 -16.41
CA LEU A 338 12.29 10.76 -16.33
C LEU A 338 13.00 9.87 -17.35
N MET A 339 14.06 10.41 -17.96
CA MET A 339 14.93 9.69 -18.86
C MET A 339 16.36 9.65 -18.30
N LEU A 340 16.95 8.47 -18.18
CA LEU A 340 18.38 8.35 -17.92
C LEU A 340 19.10 8.17 -19.25
N GLU A 341 20.07 9.05 -19.52
CA GLU A 341 20.99 8.88 -20.64
C GLU A 341 22.00 7.78 -20.31
N CYS A 342 22.05 6.77 -21.18
CA CYS A 342 23.00 5.68 -21.08
C CYS A 342 24.17 5.89 -22.06
N PRO A 343 25.39 5.43 -21.70
CA PRO A 343 26.53 5.48 -22.61
C PRO A 343 26.37 4.53 -23.80
N GLU A 344 25.73 3.38 -23.57
CA GLU A 344 25.44 2.30 -24.52
C GLU A 344 24.13 1.61 -24.14
N ASP A 345 23.63 0.72 -25.02
CA ASP A 345 22.44 -0.11 -24.79
C ASP A 345 22.52 -0.87 -23.46
N VAL A 346 21.53 -0.66 -22.59
CA VAL A 346 21.43 -1.30 -21.27
C VAL A 346 20.52 -2.53 -21.36
N TYR A 347 21.03 -3.68 -20.93
CA TYR A 347 20.29 -4.95 -20.98
C TYR A 347 19.74 -5.41 -19.64
N CYS A 348 20.38 -5.01 -18.55
CA CYS A 348 19.93 -5.28 -17.20
C CYS A 348 20.26 -4.10 -16.30
N PHE A 349 19.40 -3.81 -15.33
CA PHE A 349 19.65 -2.81 -14.31
C PHE A 349 18.94 -3.20 -13.01
N GLU A 350 19.48 -2.78 -11.88
CA GLU A 350 18.92 -3.04 -10.56
C GLU A 350 19.06 -1.80 -9.66
N PHE A 351 18.02 -1.49 -8.89
CA PHE A 351 18.07 -0.47 -7.85
C PHE A 351 18.91 -0.95 -6.67
N SER A 352 19.64 -0.06 -6.02
CA SER A 352 20.26 -0.40 -4.73
C SER A 352 19.18 -0.67 -3.68
N PRO A 353 19.22 -1.82 -2.98
CA PRO A 353 18.23 -2.17 -1.96
C PRO A 353 18.13 -1.18 -0.79
N ASN A 354 19.26 -0.52 -0.45
CA ASN A 354 19.32 0.38 0.71
C ASN A 354 19.04 1.85 0.33
N ASP A 355 19.37 2.25 -0.90
CA ASP A 355 19.15 3.60 -1.41
C ASP A 355 18.60 3.57 -2.85
N PRO A 356 17.27 3.70 -3.02
CA PRO A 356 16.62 3.69 -4.34
C PRO A 356 17.14 4.74 -5.31
N ASN A 357 17.77 5.82 -4.83
CA ASN A 357 18.31 6.87 -5.68
C ASN A 357 19.47 6.40 -6.58
N ILE A 358 20.09 5.27 -6.24
CA ILE A 358 21.22 4.69 -6.96
C ILE A 358 20.73 3.56 -7.86
N ILE A 359 21.02 3.67 -9.15
CA ILE A 359 20.74 2.66 -10.15
C ILE A 359 22.06 2.22 -10.77
N VAL A 360 22.25 0.90 -10.89
CA VAL A 360 23.37 0.32 -11.62
C VAL A 360 22.84 -0.48 -12.79
N GLY A 361 23.49 -0.37 -13.94
CA GLY A 361 23.09 -1.03 -15.18
C GLY A 361 24.26 -1.59 -15.96
N GLY A 362 23.99 -2.67 -16.68
CA GLY A 362 24.95 -3.41 -17.48
C GLY A 362 24.77 -3.09 -18.95
N CYS A 363 25.85 -2.65 -19.58
CA CYS A 363 25.85 -2.24 -20.98
C CYS A 363 26.24 -3.40 -21.92
N LEU A 364 25.84 -3.27 -23.18
CA LEU A 364 26.18 -4.18 -24.28
C LEU A 364 27.69 -4.38 -24.47
N ASN A 365 28.49 -3.35 -24.24
CA ASN A 365 29.94 -3.38 -24.41
C ASN A 365 30.69 -3.98 -23.21
N GLY A 366 29.98 -4.49 -22.21
CA GLY A 366 30.57 -5.09 -21.01
C GLY A 366 30.95 -4.10 -19.90
N GLN A 367 30.61 -2.82 -20.05
CA GLN A 367 30.78 -1.81 -18.99
C GLN A 367 29.61 -1.79 -18.01
N VAL A 368 29.92 -1.49 -16.74
CA VAL A 368 28.94 -1.20 -15.70
C VAL A 368 28.79 0.32 -15.57
N SER A 369 27.55 0.80 -15.62
CA SER A 369 27.21 2.21 -15.50
C SER A 369 26.39 2.46 -14.23
N ASN A 370 26.58 3.62 -13.60
CA ASN A 370 25.90 4.03 -12.38
C ASN A 370 25.23 5.40 -12.56
N TRP A 371 23.98 5.52 -12.12
CA TRP A 371 23.20 6.76 -12.10
C TRP A 371 22.76 7.08 -10.67
N ILE A 372 22.76 8.37 -10.36
CA ILE A 372 22.11 8.91 -9.17
C ILE A 372 21.00 9.84 -9.64
N TYR A 373 19.76 9.54 -9.28
CA TYR A 373 18.66 10.49 -9.38
C TYR A 373 18.25 10.96 -7.99
N THR A 374 17.55 12.08 -7.90
CA THR A 374 16.91 12.48 -6.64
C THR A 374 15.41 12.33 -6.77
N LEU A 375 14.73 11.87 -5.72
CA LEU A 375 13.26 11.79 -5.67
C LEU A 375 12.60 13.13 -6.06
N LEU A 376 13.24 14.25 -5.72
CA LEU A 376 12.80 15.59 -6.13
C LEU A 376 12.69 15.73 -7.66
N CYS A 377 13.60 15.14 -8.44
CA CYS A 377 13.52 15.16 -9.90
C CYS A 377 12.28 14.43 -10.43
N LEU A 378 11.86 13.32 -9.79
CA LEU A 378 10.65 12.58 -10.13
C LEU A 378 9.38 13.33 -9.71
N PHE A 379 9.36 13.91 -8.50
CA PHE A 379 8.20 14.68 -8.04
C PHE A 379 8.01 15.96 -8.86
N LEU A 380 9.12 16.63 -9.22
CA LEU A 380 9.07 17.83 -10.05
C LEU A 380 8.56 17.50 -11.45
N SER A 381 8.99 16.39 -12.05
CA SER A 381 8.52 15.97 -13.37
C SER A 381 7.06 15.53 -13.37
N LEU A 382 6.62 14.77 -12.34
CA LEU A 382 5.22 14.39 -12.15
C LEU A 382 4.32 15.63 -11.98
N PHE A 383 4.78 16.62 -11.21
CA PHE A 383 4.06 17.89 -11.06
C PHE A 383 3.98 18.66 -12.39
N LEU A 384 5.08 18.73 -13.14
CA LEU A 384 5.14 19.39 -14.45
C LEU A 384 4.25 18.69 -15.48
N SER A 385 4.17 17.35 -15.50
CA SER A 385 3.32 16.59 -16.42
C SER A 385 1.84 16.76 -16.12
N LEU A 386 1.45 16.85 -14.84
CA LEU A 386 0.07 17.10 -14.41
C LEU A 386 -0.38 18.56 -14.59
N SER A 387 0.56 19.52 -14.58
CA SER A 387 0.26 20.96 -14.53
C SER A 387 0.25 21.69 -15.88
N LEU A 388 0.96 21.21 -16.92
CA LEU A 388 1.19 21.95 -18.17
C LEU A 388 0.92 21.15 -19.45
N SER A 389 0.61 21.87 -20.54
CA SER A 389 0.42 21.35 -21.90
C SER A 389 1.61 20.51 -22.41
N PRO A 390 1.39 19.55 -23.34
CA PRO A 390 2.27 18.40 -23.65
C PRO A 390 3.61 18.71 -24.37
N SER A 391 4.18 19.89 -24.17
CA SER A 391 5.35 20.38 -24.91
C SER A 391 6.53 20.79 -24.02
N HIS A 392 6.72 20.13 -22.87
CA HIS A 392 7.95 20.28 -22.09
C HIS A 392 8.94 19.16 -22.42
N PRO A 393 10.24 19.49 -22.62
CA PRO A 393 11.26 18.50 -22.89
C PRO A 393 11.43 17.59 -21.67
N LEU A 394 11.44 16.28 -21.91
CA LEU A 394 11.69 15.25 -20.91
C LEU A 394 13.01 15.52 -20.17
N SER A 395 12.97 15.55 -18.83
CA SER A 395 14.17 15.72 -18.01
C SER A 395 15.12 14.54 -18.21
N SER A 396 16.28 14.81 -18.82
CA SER A 396 17.33 13.83 -19.10
C SER A 396 18.43 13.89 -18.04
N LEU A 397 18.75 12.78 -17.39
CA LEU A 397 19.82 12.67 -16.40
C LEU A 397 20.98 11.84 -16.92
N LYS A 398 22.20 12.38 -16.87
CA LYS A 398 23.40 11.68 -17.33
C LYS A 398 23.95 10.72 -16.27
N TYR A 399 24.57 9.64 -16.73
CA TYR A 399 25.28 8.70 -15.85
C TYR A 399 26.37 9.41 -15.03
N CYS A 400 26.59 8.94 -13.80
CA CYS A 400 27.57 9.49 -12.86
C CYS A 400 28.97 8.87 -13.04
N ALA A 401 29.03 7.58 -13.31
CA ALA A 401 30.27 6.85 -13.51
C ALA A 401 30.08 5.64 -14.43
N VAL A 402 31.09 5.34 -15.24
CA VAL A 402 31.16 4.13 -16.07
C VAL A 402 32.45 3.36 -15.74
N SER A 403 32.39 2.03 -15.78
CA SER A 403 33.57 1.20 -15.54
C SER A 403 34.62 1.30 -16.63
N SER A 404 35.87 0.94 -16.30
CA SER A 404 36.94 0.88 -17.28
C SER A 404 36.66 -0.21 -18.33
N ILE A 405 36.71 0.13 -19.63
CA ILE A 405 36.49 -0.83 -20.74
C ILE A 405 37.51 -1.98 -20.67
N GLU A 406 38.77 -1.67 -20.34
CA GLU A 406 39.85 -2.68 -20.30
C GLU A 406 39.64 -3.75 -19.23
N TYR A 407 38.97 -3.38 -18.14
CA TYR A 407 38.71 -4.25 -16.98
C TYR A 407 37.23 -4.69 -16.90
N GLY A 408 36.41 -4.29 -17.87
CA GLY A 408 35.02 -4.72 -18.02
C GLY A 408 34.89 -6.13 -18.57
N HIS A 409 33.65 -6.56 -18.76
CA HIS A 409 33.37 -7.79 -19.50
C HIS A 409 33.73 -7.61 -20.97
N LYS A 410 34.04 -8.71 -21.66
CA LYS A 410 34.32 -8.69 -23.10
C LYS A 410 33.05 -8.78 -23.94
N SER A 411 31.94 -9.11 -23.31
CA SER A 411 30.62 -9.27 -23.91
C SER A 411 29.59 -8.50 -23.09
N ILE A 412 28.35 -8.51 -23.59
CA ILE A 412 27.15 -7.98 -22.94
C ILE A 412 27.02 -8.45 -21.50
N ILE A 413 26.69 -7.54 -20.59
CA ILE A 413 26.29 -7.92 -19.24
C ILE A 413 24.83 -8.36 -19.29
N THR A 414 24.58 -9.61 -18.91
CA THR A 414 23.25 -10.21 -18.98
C THR A 414 22.48 -10.06 -17.67
N ASP A 415 23.16 -10.05 -16.53
CA ASP A 415 22.53 -9.98 -15.22
C ASP A 415 23.40 -9.25 -14.19
N ILE A 416 22.74 -8.62 -13.21
CA ILE A 416 23.35 -7.83 -12.14
C ILE A 416 22.64 -8.15 -10.83
N HIS A 417 23.42 -8.41 -9.78
CA HIS A 417 22.90 -8.62 -8.42
C HIS A 417 23.67 -7.83 -7.38
N TRP A 418 22.96 -7.04 -6.58
CA TRP A 418 23.53 -6.45 -5.37
C TRP A 418 23.87 -7.51 -4.32
N LEU A 419 25.03 -7.38 -3.67
CA LEU A 419 25.34 -8.14 -2.48
C LEU A 419 24.63 -7.52 -1.26
N PRO A 420 24.08 -8.35 -0.35
CA PRO A 420 23.39 -7.87 0.84
C PRO A 420 24.21 -6.95 1.73
N ASP A 421 23.51 -6.09 2.47
CA ASP A 421 24.10 -5.08 3.34
C ASP A 421 24.81 -5.61 4.57
N PHE A 422 24.56 -6.86 4.98
CA PHE A 422 25.16 -7.47 6.17
C PHE A 422 26.54 -8.11 5.92
N PHE A 423 26.96 -8.31 4.66
CA PHE A 423 28.28 -8.86 4.36
C PHE A 423 29.01 -8.20 3.20
N GLU A 424 30.32 -8.34 3.19
CA GLU A 424 31.19 -7.93 2.10
C GLU A 424 32.21 -9.03 1.78
N VAL A 425 32.71 -9.04 0.55
CA VAL A 425 33.64 -10.06 0.04
C VAL A 425 35.00 -9.42 -0.25
N ASN A 426 36.09 -10.10 0.16
CA ASN A 426 37.45 -9.68 -0.19
C ASN A 426 37.93 -10.28 -1.52
N ARG A 427 39.16 -9.94 -1.94
CA ARG A 427 39.80 -10.48 -3.16
C ARG A 427 39.95 -12.01 -3.23
N MET A 428 39.93 -12.71 -2.10
CA MET A 428 39.98 -14.17 -2.00
C MET A 428 38.57 -14.82 -2.04
N GLY A 429 37.49 -14.04 -2.09
CA GLY A 429 36.12 -14.57 -2.03
C GLY A 429 35.67 -14.91 -0.61
N THR A 430 36.44 -14.57 0.43
CA THR A 430 36.04 -14.80 1.83
C THR A 430 35.11 -13.69 2.30
N VAL A 431 34.05 -14.09 3.00
CA VAL A 431 32.95 -13.22 3.44
C VAL A 431 33.23 -12.64 4.84
N PHE A 432 33.05 -11.33 4.97
CA PHE A 432 33.22 -10.58 6.21
C PHE A 432 31.94 -9.81 6.57
N GLU A 433 31.76 -9.52 7.85
CA GLU A 433 30.66 -8.67 8.34
C GLU A 433 30.81 -7.25 7.80
N ASN A 434 29.77 -6.75 7.13
CA ASN A 434 29.76 -5.39 6.60
C ASN A 434 29.40 -4.41 7.71
N ARG A 435 30.38 -3.58 8.11
CA ARG A 435 30.18 -2.55 9.14
C ARG A 435 29.43 -1.31 8.64
N ALA A 436 29.36 -1.10 7.33
CA ALA A 436 28.68 0.06 6.78
C ALA A 436 27.15 -0.08 6.85
N GLY A 437 26.62 -1.30 6.97
CA GLY A 437 25.17 -1.56 6.99
C GLY A 437 24.46 -1.10 5.71
N ILE A 438 25.20 -1.03 4.61
CA ILE A 438 24.75 -0.51 3.31
C ILE A 438 25.32 -1.41 2.20
N CYS A 439 24.52 -1.72 1.18
CA CYS A 439 24.95 -2.44 -0.02
C CYS A 439 26.01 -1.64 -0.81
N VAL A 440 27.26 -2.08 -0.77
CA VAL A 440 28.41 -1.38 -1.41
C VAL A 440 29.07 -2.19 -2.52
N GLN A 441 28.72 -3.47 -2.64
CA GLN A 441 29.27 -4.39 -3.64
C GLN A 441 28.15 -4.99 -4.49
N LEU A 442 28.48 -5.28 -5.74
CA LEU A 442 27.55 -5.88 -6.70
C LEU A 442 28.28 -6.91 -7.57
N MET A 443 27.53 -7.85 -8.12
CA MET A 443 28.02 -8.89 -9.01
C MET A 443 27.42 -8.75 -10.39
N THR A 444 28.21 -9.03 -11.42
CA THR A 444 27.79 -9.01 -12.82
C THR A 444 28.22 -10.29 -13.54
N CYS A 445 27.43 -10.73 -14.51
CA CYS A 445 27.72 -11.90 -15.34
C CYS A 445 27.62 -11.56 -16.82
N SER A 446 28.36 -12.30 -17.64
CA SER A 446 28.39 -12.10 -19.08
C SER A 446 28.69 -13.42 -19.84
N PRO A 447 28.27 -13.52 -21.11
CA PRO A 447 28.58 -14.61 -22.03
C PRO A 447 30.07 -14.90 -22.22
N ASP A 448 30.98 -14.03 -21.78
CA ASP A 448 32.42 -14.30 -21.79
C ASP A 448 32.91 -15.30 -20.71
N CYS A 449 31.98 -16.01 -20.05
CA CYS A 449 32.24 -16.96 -18.97
C CYS A 449 32.98 -16.36 -17.78
N THR A 450 32.71 -15.08 -17.50
CA THR A 450 33.26 -14.40 -16.34
C THR A 450 32.16 -13.82 -15.47
N ILE A 451 32.38 -13.88 -14.16
CA ILE A 451 31.57 -13.19 -13.16
C ILE A 451 32.50 -12.24 -12.42
N TYR A 452 32.10 -10.98 -12.33
CA TYR A 452 32.84 -9.94 -11.65
C TYR A 452 32.12 -9.46 -10.40
N VAL A 453 32.91 -9.17 -9.36
CA VAL A 453 32.43 -8.50 -8.14
C VAL A 453 33.03 -7.10 -8.13
N TRP A 454 32.18 -6.08 -8.04
CA TRP A 454 32.56 -4.67 -8.07
C TRP A 454 32.36 -4.02 -6.70
N ASP A 455 33.19 -3.03 -6.37
CA ASP A 455 33.05 -2.20 -5.16
C ASP A 455 32.78 -0.75 -5.52
N LEU A 456 31.85 -0.10 -4.85
CA LEU A 456 31.59 1.33 -5.02
C LEU A 456 32.59 2.22 -4.24
N ARG A 457 33.31 1.66 -3.26
CA ARG A 457 34.20 2.43 -2.38
C ARG A 457 35.56 2.72 -3.02
N THR A 458 36.18 3.81 -2.59
CA THR A 458 37.54 4.19 -3.04
C THR A 458 38.61 3.19 -2.54
N TYR A 459 39.40 2.65 -3.46
CA TYR A 459 40.57 1.83 -3.13
C TYR A 459 41.79 2.72 -2.81
N ARG A 460 42.34 2.65 -1.59
CA ARG A 460 43.70 3.12 -1.30
C ARG A 460 44.69 1.97 -1.56
N PRO A 461 45.64 2.08 -2.49
CA PRO A 461 46.77 1.16 -2.50
C PRO A 461 47.54 1.32 -1.17
N ALA A 462 47.85 0.19 -0.53
CA ALA A 462 48.79 0.17 0.58
C ALA A 462 50.11 0.82 0.11
N LEU A 463 50.65 1.73 0.94
CA LEU A 463 51.86 2.51 0.66
C LEU A 463 52.96 1.66 0.01
N GLN A 464 53.26 1.94 -1.26
CA GLN A 464 54.60 1.75 -1.79
C GLN A 464 55.35 3.08 -1.63
N PRO A 465 56.57 3.09 -1.07
CA PRO A 465 57.39 4.29 -1.07
C PRO A 465 58.06 4.40 -2.45
N SER A 466 57.45 5.12 -3.38
CA SER A 466 58.16 5.61 -4.56
C SER A 466 58.11 7.13 -4.62
N LEU A 467 59.30 7.70 -4.39
CA LEU A 467 59.66 9.05 -4.77
C LEU A 467 59.46 9.18 -6.28
N GLU A 468 58.43 9.91 -6.72
CA GLU A 468 58.49 10.64 -7.99
C GLU A 468 57.44 11.76 -8.01
N LYS A 469 57.89 12.92 -8.46
CA LYS A 469 57.23 14.22 -8.35
C LYS A 469 55.87 14.22 -9.06
N LYS A 470 54.82 14.58 -8.33
CA LYS A 470 53.52 14.97 -8.88
C LYS A 470 53.73 16.05 -9.96
N LYS A 471 53.49 15.70 -11.21
CA LYS A 471 53.08 16.67 -12.24
C LYS A 471 51.60 16.95 -12.02
N GLU A 472 51.25 18.22 -12.03
CA GLU A 472 49.88 18.71 -12.01
C GLU A 472 49.10 18.09 -13.18
N GLU A 473 48.15 17.21 -12.88
CA GLU A 473 47.16 16.78 -13.87
C GLU A 473 46.06 17.85 -13.92
N GLY A 474 45.82 18.35 -15.14
CA GLY A 474 44.93 19.46 -15.41
C GLY A 474 43.50 19.19 -14.96
N ILE A 475 42.89 20.24 -14.40
CA ILE A 475 41.47 20.30 -14.07
C ILE A 475 40.67 20.11 -15.37
N ILE A 476 40.15 18.91 -15.58
CA ILE A 476 39.11 18.66 -16.60
C ILE A 476 37.82 19.28 -16.06
N ASN A 477 37.34 20.33 -16.72
CA ASN A 477 36.08 21.01 -16.39
C ASN A 477 34.91 20.00 -16.46
N VAL A 478 34.26 19.75 -15.33
CA VAL A 478 33.07 18.90 -15.25
C VAL A 478 31.86 19.69 -15.78
N PRO A 479 30.99 19.12 -16.63
CA PRO A 479 29.71 19.72 -16.95
C PRO A 479 28.89 19.94 -15.67
N PRO A 480 28.17 21.06 -15.52
CA PRO A 480 27.45 21.39 -14.28
C PRO A 480 26.32 20.40 -13.91
N ASP A 481 25.93 19.50 -14.81
CA ASP A 481 24.76 18.63 -14.68
C ASP A 481 25.04 17.21 -14.15
N VAL A 482 26.29 16.86 -13.80
CA VAL A 482 26.65 15.49 -13.35
C VAL A 482 27.03 15.48 -11.87
N PRO A 483 26.35 14.67 -11.02
CA PRO A 483 26.71 14.53 -9.60
C PRO A 483 28.16 14.06 -9.40
N THR A 484 28.90 14.70 -8.48
CA THR A 484 30.32 14.38 -8.23
C THR A 484 30.55 13.15 -7.33
N THR A 485 29.48 12.54 -6.79
CA THR A 485 29.52 11.50 -5.75
C THR A 485 30.34 10.27 -6.11
N PHE A 486 30.32 9.83 -7.38
CA PHE A 486 31.06 8.64 -7.85
C PHE A 486 32.15 8.98 -8.87
N LYS A 487 32.62 10.23 -8.91
CA LYS A 487 33.64 10.66 -9.89
C LYS A 487 34.94 9.85 -9.83
N HIS A 488 35.29 9.27 -8.67
CA HIS A 488 36.46 8.41 -8.52
C HIS A 488 36.33 7.06 -9.24
N LEU A 489 35.11 6.62 -9.57
CA LEU A 489 34.86 5.39 -10.31
C LEU A 489 34.84 5.62 -11.82
N ASP A 490 34.58 6.84 -12.28
CA ASP A 490 34.39 7.10 -13.70
C ASP A 490 35.66 6.77 -14.51
N LEU A 491 35.51 5.84 -15.47
CA LEU A 491 36.55 5.20 -16.29
C LEU A 491 37.63 4.43 -15.52
N ALA A 492 37.60 4.45 -14.19
CA ALA A 492 38.59 3.84 -13.30
C ALA A 492 38.03 2.67 -12.46
N TRP A 493 36.72 2.39 -12.52
CA TRP A 493 36.09 1.29 -11.78
C TRP A 493 36.63 -0.05 -12.28
N LYS A 494 37.15 -0.86 -11.36
CA LYS A 494 37.73 -2.19 -11.62
C LYS A 494 37.09 -3.24 -10.72
N PRO A 495 36.96 -4.49 -11.19
CA PRO A 495 36.43 -5.57 -10.37
C PRO A 495 37.44 -6.01 -9.30
N ILE A 496 36.93 -6.39 -8.13
CA ILE A 496 37.71 -6.94 -7.00
C ILE A 496 38.03 -8.42 -7.25
N ILE A 497 37.05 -9.16 -7.77
CA ILE A 497 37.09 -10.61 -7.97
C ILE A 497 36.73 -10.90 -9.42
N LYS A 498 37.48 -11.82 -10.01
CA LYS A 498 37.20 -12.42 -11.32
C LYS A 498 37.02 -13.92 -11.15
N VAL A 499 35.79 -14.38 -11.22
CA VAL A 499 35.48 -15.81 -11.30
C VAL A 499 35.44 -16.20 -12.77
N GLN A 500 36.25 -17.19 -13.15
CA GLN A 500 36.29 -17.69 -14.53
C GLN A 500 36.57 -19.18 -14.52
N HIS A 501 35.56 -19.98 -14.85
CA HIS A 501 35.72 -21.43 -14.93
C HIS A 501 36.35 -21.81 -16.27
N LYS A 502 37.49 -22.49 -16.21
CA LYS A 502 38.12 -23.08 -17.40
C LYS A 502 37.48 -24.43 -17.69
N HIS A 503 36.40 -24.45 -18.46
CA HIS A 503 35.84 -25.69 -19.02
C HIS A 503 36.32 -25.92 -20.46
N PHE A 504 36.40 -27.19 -20.87
CA PHE A 504 36.99 -27.66 -22.14
C PHE A 504 36.13 -27.43 -23.40
N TYR A 505 34.99 -26.74 -23.28
CA TYR A 505 34.11 -26.42 -24.40
C TYR A 505 33.81 -24.93 -24.41
N SER A 506 33.69 -24.33 -25.59
CA SER A 506 33.37 -22.91 -25.79
C SER A 506 31.91 -22.64 -25.39
N GLN A 507 31.67 -22.50 -24.09
CA GLN A 507 30.36 -22.16 -23.57
C GLN A 507 30.37 -20.70 -23.14
N SER A 508 29.18 -20.11 -23.07
CA SER A 508 28.94 -18.72 -22.70
C SER A 508 27.96 -18.65 -21.53
N TYR A 509 28.20 -17.84 -20.50
CA TYR A 509 27.24 -17.67 -19.39
C TYR A 509 26.07 -16.77 -19.78
N SER A 510 24.86 -17.16 -19.37
CA SER A 510 23.66 -16.40 -19.68
C SER A 510 23.09 -15.67 -18.48
N ASN A 511 22.78 -16.36 -17.40
CA ASN A 511 22.20 -15.75 -16.20
C ASN A 511 22.78 -16.42 -14.96
N PHE A 512 22.80 -15.71 -13.84
CA PHE A 512 23.32 -16.27 -12.60
C PHE A 512 22.53 -15.76 -11.40
N PHE A 513 22.55 -16.54 -10.33
CA PHE A 513 21.93 -16.15 -9.08
C PHE A 513 22.86 -16.46 -7.92
N VAL A 514 23.02 -15.48 -7.02
CA VAL A 514 23.81 -15.54 -5.80
C VAL A 514 22.90 -15.49 -4.58
N ASP A 515 23.14 -16.38 -3.61
CA ASP A 515 22.36 -16.40 -2.36
C ASP A 515 22.49 -15.07 -1.59
N LYS A 516 21.35 -14.41 -1.38
CA LYS A 516 21.23 -13.15 -0.62
C LYS A 516 20.89 -13.40 0.87
N THR A 517 20.75 -14.65 1.32
CA THR A 517 20.27 -14.98 2.67
C THR A 517 21.39 -15.41 3.63
N ALA A 518 21.49 -14.74 4.78
CA ALA A 518 22.20 -15.27 5.95
C ALA A 518 21.23 -15.58 7.10
N ILE A 519 21.69 -16.44 8.01
CA ILE A 519 21.10 -16.66 9.32
C ILE A 519 21.65 -15.57 10.25
N PRO A 520 20.85 -14.58 10.71
CA PRO A 520 21.27 -13.76 11.83
C PRO A 520 21.25 -14.62 13.10
N ASN A 521 22.36 -15.27 13.40
CA ASN A 521 22.59 -15.85 14.72
C ASN A 521 22.93 -14.72 15.70
N LYS A 522 21.92 -13.95 16.10
CA LYS A 522 21.73 -13.29 17.41
C LYS A 522 20.65 -12.21 17.29
N GLN A 523 19.71 -12.24 18.23
CA GLN A 523 18.97 -11.07 18.69
C GLN A 523 19.98 -10.04 19.23
N SER A 524 20.57 -9.22 18.37
CA SER A 524 21.18 -7.95 18.79
C SER A 524 20.13 -6.88 18.59
N LYS A 525 19.78 -6.19 19.67
CA LYS A 525 18.95 -4.99 19.68
C LYS A 525 19.37 -4.08 18.53
N GLU A 526 18.43 -3.75 17.65
CA GLU A 526 18.61 -2.74 16.61
C GLU A 526 18.77 -1.38 17.30
N GLU A 527 20.02 -0.94 17.45
CA GLU A 527 20.29 0.49 17.66
C GLU A 527 20.19 1.18 16.29
N PRO A 528 19.55 2.35 16.20
CA PRO A 528 19.44 3.08 14.93
C PRO A 528 20.83 3.56 14.52
N ILE A 529 21.44 2.89 13.54
CA ILE A 529 22.68 3.34 12.92
C ILE A 529 22.32 4.53 12.02
N GLU A 530 22.86 5.71 12.32
CA GLU A 530 22.77 6.88 11.43
C GLU A 530 23.32 6.50 10.05
N LYS A 531 22.49 6.64 9.00
CA LYS A 531 22.84 6.30 7.62
C LYS A 531 23.98 7.22 7.14
N ILE A 532 25.18 6.65 7.01
CA ILE A 532 26.34 7.37 6.45
C ILE A 532 26.11 7.57 4.94
N PRO A 533 26.22 8.79 4.40
CA PRO A 533 26.08 9.03 2.95
C PRO A 533 27.11 8.22 2.16
N TYR A 534 26.72 7.63 1.02
CA TYR A 534 27.63 6.86 0.13
C TYR A 534 28.91 7.62 -0.26
N ALA A 535 28.85 8.96 -0.30
CA ALA A 535 29.99 9.85 -0.57
C ALA A 535 31.11 9.79 0.49
N GLU A 536 30.79 9.40 1.71
CA GLU A 536 31.70 9.42 2.87
C GLU A 536 32.24 8.02 3.24
N ILE A 537 31.79 6.97 2.54
CA ILE A 537 32.18 5.58 2.82
C ILE A 537 33.61 5.34 2.30
N GLN A 538 34.59 5.49 3.19
CA GLN A 538 36.01 5.19 2.91
C GLN A 538 36.30 3.68 3.03
N GLY A 539 37.17 3.16 2.17
CA GLY A 539 37.64 1.77 2.20
C GLY A 539 38.26 1.38 3.55
N THR A 540 37.84 0.22 4.05
CA THR A 540 38.33 -0.54 5.22
C THR A 540 39.35 0.15 6.14
N THR A 541 38.86 0.66 7.28
CA THR A 541 39.68 1.04 8.45
C THR A 541 40.45 -0.16 9.04
N MET A 542 41.66 0.08 9.58
CA MET A 542 42.66 -0.91 10.04
C MET A 542 42.27 -1.84 11.22
N LYS A 543 40.98 -2.04 11.52
CA LYS A 543 40.53 -3.02 12.53
C LYS A 543 40.21 -4.35 11.86
N PRO A 544 40.61 -5.51 12.42
CA PRO A 544 40.32 -6.82 11.83
C PRO A 544 38.80 -7.01 11.69
N LEU A 545 38.37 -7.44 10.51
CA LEU A 545 36.97 -7.75 10.21
C LEU A 545 36.62 -9.13 10.77
N LYS A 546 35.38 -9.31 11.22
CA LYS A 546 34.89 -10.60 11.72
C LYS A 546 34.54 -11.49 10.52
N LEU A 547 35.15 -12.67 10.48
CA LEU A 547 34.87 -13.68 9.45
C LEU A 547 33.47 -14.27 9.66
N LEU A 548 32.69 -14.39 8.58
CA LEU A 548 31.37 -15.02 8.59
C LEU A 548 31.47 -16.39 7.89
N GLU A 549 31.57 -17.45 8.68
CA GLU A 549 31.72 -18.83 8.16
C GLU A 549 30.39 -19.47 7.75
N ASN A 550 29.26 -18.95 8.25
CA ASN A 550 27.92 -19.53 8.03
C ASN A 550 27.19 -19.02 6.79
N ILE A 551 27.87 -18.28 5.90
CA ILE A 551 27.28 -17.76 4.66
C ILE A 551 27.61 -18.71 3.53
N ASN A 552 26.58 -19.11 2.80
CA ASN A 552 26.75 -19.92 1.60
C ASN A 552 27.31 -19.04 0.48
N THR A 553 28.47 -19.44 -0.05
CA THR A 553 29.15 -18.75 -1.15
C THR A 553 28.90 -19.42 -2.50
N SER A 554 28.01 -20.41 -2.52
CA SER A 554 27.62 -21.12 -3.72
C SER A 554 26.55 -20.34 -4.50
N PHE A 555 26.59 -20.48 -5.82
CA PHE A 555 25.72 -19.79 -6.74
C PHE A 555 25.38 -20.69 -7.94
N PHE A 556 24.25 -20.40 -8.58
CA PHE A 556 23.81 -21.09 -9.79
C PHE A 556 24.06 -20.21 -11.00
N VAL A 557 24.52 -20.81 -12.10
CA VAL A 557 24.71 -20.13 -13.40
C VAL A 557 24.06 -20.95 -14.49
N GLY A 558 23.25 -20.32 -15.31
CA GLY A 558 22.79 -20.87 -16.58
C GLY A 558 23.75 -20.49 -17.72
N THR A 559 23.91 -21.39 -18.69
CA THR A 559 24.69 -21.14 -19.90
C THR A 559 23.80 -20.93 -21.12
N GLU A 560 24.37 -20.36 -22.18
CA GLU A 560 23.68 -20.21 -23.47
C GLU A 560 23.35 -21.56 -24.14
N ASP A 561 24.10 -22.60 -23.79
CA ASP A 561 23.94 -23.97 -24.31
C ASP A 561 22.91 -24.82 -23.53
N GLY A 562 22.30 -24.26 -22.48
CA GLY A 562 21.26 -24.93 -21.69
C GLY A 562 21.76 -25.76 -20.50
N GLU A 563 23.01 -25.53 -20.11
CA GLU A 563 23.59 -26.15 -18.91
C GLU A 563 23.36 -25.28 -17.68
N VAL A 564 23.18 -25.93 -16.54
CA VAL A 564 23.09 -25.28 -15.23
C VAL A 564 24.28 -25.73 -14.40
N LEU A 565 25.07 -24.74 -13.97
CA LEU A 565 26.29 -24.88 -13.18
C LEU A 565 25.99 -24.51 -11.73
N TYR A 566 26.48 -25.32 -10.80
CA TYR A 566 26.54 -24.97 -9.39
C TYR A 566 28.01 -24.79 -9.01
N SER A 567 28.38 -23.64 -8.45
CA SER A 567 29.79 -23.33 -8.13
C SER A 567 29.93 -22.35 -6.98
N ASP A 568 31.13 -22.25 -6.41
CA ASP A 568 31.50 -21.31 -5.33
C ASP A 568 32.42 -20.21 -5.90
N TRP A 569 32.24 -18.96 -5.46
CA TRP A 569 33.08 -17.83 -5.90
C TRP A 569 34.37 -17.69 -5.10
N LYS A 570 34.58 -18.54 -4.07
CA LYS A 570 35.84 -18.59 -3.33
C LYS A 570 37.02 -18.90 -4.25
N MET A 571 38.10 -18.15 -4.03
CA MET A 571 39.33 -18.27 -4.81
C MET A 571 40.35 -19.14 -4.10
N GLU A 572 40.92 -20.10 -4.82
CA GLU A 572 42.04 -20.92 -4.37
C GLU A 572 43.37 -20.35 -4.86
N ARG A 573 44.41 -20.48 -4.04
CA ARG A 573 45.77 -20.15 -4.48
C ARG A 573 46.37 -21.35 -5.17
N ASP A 574 46.77 -21.14 -6.42
CA ASP A 574 47.55 -22.12 -7.16
C ASP A 574 48.93 -22.29 -6.49
N GLY A 575 49.29 -23.54 -6.17
CA GLY A 575 50.52 -23.88 -5.45
C GLY A 575 51.79 -23.51 -6.21
N ASP A 576 51.75 -23.53 -7.55
CA ASP A 576 52.91 -23.28 -8.40
C ASP A 576 53.04 -21.81 -8.85
N SER A 577 51.92 -21.14 -9.14
CA SER A 577 51.95 -19.76 -9.68
C SER A 577 51.60 -18.67 -8.67
N GLY A 578 51.08 -19.03 -7.49
CA GLY A 578 50.57 -18.09 -6.48
C GLY A 578 49.39 -17.24 -6.97
N ARG A 579 48.86 -17.50 -8.17
CA ARG A 579 47.68 -16.80 -8.72
C ARG A 579 46.43 -17.33 -8.06
N LEU A 580 45.46 -16.44 -7.87
CA LEU A 580 44.12 -16.80 -7.43
C LEU A 580 43.36 -17.38 -8.62
N LEU A 581 42.90 -18.62 -8.48
CA LEU A 581 42.07 -19.34 -9.44
C LEU A 581 40.70 -19.63 -8.81
N SER A 582 39.64 -19.54 -9.61
CA SER A 582 38.33 -19.98 -9.17
C SER A 582 38.28 -21.51 -9.07
N GLN A 583 37.50 -22.01 -8.11
CA GLN A 583 37.23 -23.44 -7.98
C GLN A 583 36.50 -23.97 -9.23
N LYS A 584 36.66 -25.27 -9.50
CA LYS A 584 35.86 -25.94 -10.53
C LYS A 584 34.38 -25.99 -10.10
N PRO A 585 33.43 -25.94 -11.03
CA PRO A 585 32.02 -26.12 -10.69
C PRO A 585 31.84 -27.47 -9.99
N SER A 586 31.01 -27.51 -8.95
CA SER A 586 30.73 -28.73 -8.20
C SER A 586 29.88 -29.67 -9.04
N ASN A 587 28.82 -29.15 -9.65
CA ASN A 587 27.92 -29.91 -10.53
C ASN A 587 27.64 -29.15 -11.83
N ILE A 588 27.43 -29.92 -12.90
CA ILE A 588 27.04 -29.45 -14.23
C ILE A 588 25.93 -30.36 -14.73
N HIS A 589 24.82 -29.78 -15.15
CA HIS A 589 23.69 -30.54 -15.69
C HIS A 589 23.16 -29.88 -16.96
N SER A 590 23.15 -30.62 -18.08
CA SER A 590 22.57 -30.17 -19.35
C SER A 590 21.08 -30.54 -19.39
N ILE A 591 20.21 -29.59 -19.04
CA ILE A 591 18.76 -29.84 -18.86
C ILE A 591 17.90 -29.08 -19.85
N HIS A 592 18.29 -27.86 -20.13
CA HIS A 592 17.64 -27.00 -21.11
C HIS A 592 18.26 -27.27 -22.49
N ASP A 593 17.50 -26.97 -23.52
CA ASP A 593 17.84 -27.16 -24.93
C ASP A 593 18.13 -25.83 -25.64
N GLY A 594 18.79 -24.93 -24.91
CA GLY A 594 19.22 -23.61 -25.35
C GLY A 594 19.36 -22.66 -24.17
N LEU A 595 19.44 -21.36 -24.48
CA LEU A 595 19.69 -20.28 -23.54
C LEU A 595 18.88 -20.40 -22.25
N VAL A 596 19.57 -20.46 -21.10
CA VAL A 596 18.92 -20.34 -19.79
C VAL A 596 18.62 -18.87 -19.55
N HIS A 597 17.35 -18.50 -19.73
CA HIS A 597 16.85 -17.13 -19.64
C HIS A 597 16.60 -16.65 -18.22
N THR A 598 16.37 -17.56 -17.27
CA THR A 598 16.07 -17.19 -15.89
C THR A 598 16.69 -18.20 -14.95
N VAL A 599 17.36 -17.68 -13.91
CA VAL A 599 17.79 -18.44 -12.73
C VAL A 599 17.31 -17.66 -11.52
N GLN A 600 16.33 -18.18 -10.77
CA GLN A 600 15.70 -17.44 -9.69
C GLN A 600 15.39 -18.32 -8.47
N ARG A 601 15.80 -17.88 -7.29
CA ARG A 601 15.45 -18.51 -6.01
C ARG A 601 14.01 -18.20 -5.60
N SER A 602 13.35 -19.14 -4.95
CA SER A 602 12.00 -18.94 -4.43
C SER A 602 12.00 -17.85 -3.33
N PRO A 603 11.04 -16.91 -3.34
CA PRO A 603 10.87 -15.95 -2.25
C PRO A 603 10.53 -16.59 -0.89
N PHE A 604 10.01 -17.84 -0.91
CA PHE A 604 9.48 -18.51 0.28
C PHE A 604 10.40 -19.62 0.81
N PHE A 605 11.16 -20.25 -0.08
CA PHE A 605 12.06 -21.36 0.22
C PHE A 605 13.48 -20.98 -0.15
N LYS A 606 14.38 -21.03 0.83
CA LYS A 606 15.76 -20.63 0.63
C LYS A 606 16.46 -21.63 -0.30
N ASP A 607 16.32 -22.90 -0.06
CA ASP A 607 16.98 -23.95 -0.82
C ASP A 607 16.38 -24.24 -2.21
N ILE A 608 15.35 -23.52 -2.69
CA ILE A 608 14.68 -23.84 -3.97
C ILE A 608 15.01 -22.82 -5.06
N ILE A 609 15.42 -23.32 -6.24
CA ILE A 609 15.79 -22.51 -7.40
C ILE A 609 14.97 -22.95 -8.62
N LEU A 610 14.49 -21.98 -9.40
CA LEU A 610 13.82 -22.17 -10.68
C LEU A 610 14.78 -21.77 -11.80
N THR A 611 14.93 -22.65 -12.79
CA THR A 611 15.61 -22.32 -14.05
C THR A 611 14.66 -22.48 -15.22
N ILE A 612 14.71 -21.54 -16.14
CA ILE A 612 13.86 -21.53 -17.35
C ILE A 612 14.78 -21.31 -18.54
N GLY A 613 14.66 -22.17 -19.55
CA GLY A 613 15.48 -22.10 -20.74
C GLY A 613 14.98 -23.01 -21.84
N GLY A 614 15.15 -22.56 -23.09
CA GLY A 614 14.69 -23.31 -24.26
C GLY A 614 13.19 -23.60 -24.22
N TRP A 615 12.82 -24.88 -24.15
CA TRP A 615 11.43 -25.35 -24.21
C TRP A 615 10.92 -25.92 -22.88
N ASN A 616 11.68 -25.80 -21.79
CA ASN A 616 11.29 -26.35 -20.50
C ASN A 616 11.76 -25.46 -19.33
N PHE A 617 11.19 -25.72 -18.16
CA PHE A 617 11.70 -25.23 -16.88
C PHE A 617 12.11 -26.41 -15.99
N ALA A 618 13.00 -26.13 -15.04
CA ALA A 618 13.41 -27.06 -14.01
C ALA A 618 13.44 -26.38 -12.63
N ILE A 619 13.08 -27.15 -11.59
CA ILE A 619 13.15 -26.73 -10.19
C ILE A 619 14.23 -27.55 -9.50
N TRP A 620 15.03 -26.88 -8.70
CA TRP A 620 16.24 -27.39 -8.07
C TRP A 620 16.18 -27.21 -6.58
N LYS A 621 16.94 -28.06 -5.87
CA LYS A 621 17.19 -27.90 -4.44
C LYS A 621 18.68 -27.80 -4.17
N GLU A 622 19.04 -26.78 -3.42
CA GLU A 622 20.40 -26.57 -2.94
C GLU A 622 20.86 -27.72 -2.06
N GLY A 623 22.07 -28.23 -2.31
CA GLY A 623 22.63 -29.39 -1.61
C GLY A 623 22.22 -30.76 -2.20
N VAL A 624 21.28 -30.81 -3.14
CA VAL A 624 20.91 -32.05 -3.86
C VAL A 624 21.70 -32.13 -5.16
N THR A 625 22.55 -33.16 -5.29
CA THR A 625 23.44 -33.31 -6.45
C THR A 625 22.90 -34.22 -7.55
N GLY A 626 21.80 -34.93 -7.28
CA GLY A 626 21.20 -35.90 -8.21
C GLY A 626 20.44 -35.31 -9.40
N GLY A 627 20.42 -33.98 -9.52
CA GLY A 627 19.71 -33.25 -10.58
C GLY A 627 18.50 -32.46 -10.07
N PRO A 628 17.63 -32.00 -10.98
CA PRO A 628 16.47 -31.17 -10.63
C PRO A 628 15.37 -32.00 -9.95
N LEU A 629 14.67 -31.40 -8.99
CA LEU A 629 13.50 -31.97 -8.34
C LEU A 629 12.35 -32.20 -9.32
N LEU A 630 12.15 -31.22 -10.20
CA LEU A 630 11.11 -31.26 -11.22
C LEU A 630 11.70 -30.76 -12.53
N LYS A 631 11.51 -31.53 -13.60
CA LYS A 631 11.74 -31.09 -14.96
C LYS A 631 10.43 -31.16 -15.70
N SER A 632 10.00 -30.04 -16.27
CA SER A 632 8.79 -30.02 -17.09
C SER A 632 9.00 -30.66 -18.46
N ASN A 633 7.88 -31.06 -19.07
CA ASN A 633 7.87 -31.51 -20.45
C ASN A 633 8.14 -30.33 -21.40
N CYS A 634 8.53 -30.65 -22.64
CA CYS A 634 8.73 -29.63 -23.67
C CYS A 634 7.42 -28.90 -23.95
N ALA A 635 7.44 -27.59 -23.81
CA ALA A 635 6.32 -26.71 -24.11
C ALA A 635 6.03 -26.64 -25.61
N ALA A 636 4.87 -26.12 -25.97
CA ALA A 636 4.50 -25.93 -27.38
C ALA A 636 5.29 -24.80 -28.07
N LYS A 637 5.86 -23.89 -27.28
CA LYS A 637 6.61 -22.69 -27.68
C LYS A 637 7.75 -22.46 -26.70
N ARG A 638 8.81 -21.78 -27.16
CA ARG A 638 9.98 -21.49 -26.32
C ARG A 638 9.61 -20.56 -25.17
N TYR A 639 10.19 -20.84 -24.01
CA TYR A 639 10.13 -19.96 -22.85
C TYR A 639 11.23 -18.92 -22.94
N THR A 640 10.88 -17.67 -22.64
CA THR A 640 11.76 -16.51 -22.81
C THR A 640 12.13 -15.86 -21.49
N VAL A 641 11.28 -15.98 -20.46
CA VAL A 641 11.50 -15.42 -19.12
C VAL A 641 10.59 -16.12 -18.13
N GLY A 642 10.91 -16.11 -16.85
CA GLY A 642 9.89 -16.32 -15.83
C GLY A 642 10.22 -15.72 -14.49
N HIS A 643 9.25 -15.83 -13.59
CA HIS A 643 9.35 -15.26 -12.26
C HIS A 643 8.46 -15.98 -11.26
N TRP A 644 8.95 -16.22 -10.05
CA TRP A 644 8.12 -16.70 -8.93
C TRP A 644 7.04 -15.70 -8.55
N SER A 645 5.88 -16.18 -8.10
CA SER A 645 4.93 -15.32 -7.40
C SER A 645 5.55 -14.79 -6.11
N LEU A 646 5.19 -13.56 -5.75
CA LEU A 646 5.64 -12.94 -4.51
C LEU A 646 4.70 -13.22 -3.33
N SER A 647 3.50 -13.77 -3.59
CA SER A 647 2.48 -13.99 -2.56
C SER A 647 2.05 -15.44 -2.37
N ARG A 648 2.17 -16.28 -3.42
CA ARG A 648 1.85 -17.71 -3.34
C ARG A 648 3.09 -18.59 -3.59
N PRO A 649 3.44 -19.52 -2.68
CA PRO A 649 4.68 -20.28 -2.75
C PRO A 649 4.72 -21.36 -3.84
N GLY A 650 3.57 -21.84 -4.31
CA GLY A 650 3.48 -22.85 -5.36
C GLY A 650 3.34 -22.29 -6.78
N VAL A 651 3.30 -20.96 -6.94
CA VAL A 651 2.93 -20.32 -8.20
C VAL A 651 4.11 -19.58 -8.84
N PHE A 652 4.27 -19.73 -10.15
CA PHE A 652 5.22 -18.94 -10.95
C PHE A 652 4.67 -18.64 -12.34
N PHE A 653 5.19 -17.57 -12.94
CA PHE A 653 4.78 -17.05 -14.24
C PHE A 653 5.91 -17.27 -15.24
N ILE A 654 5.57 -17.70 -16.46
CA ILE A 654 6.54 -17.91 -17.55
C ILE A 654 6.05 -17.20 -18.81
N GLY A 655 6.89 -16.34 -19.38
CA GLY A 655 6.66 -15.72 -20.69
C GLY A 655 7.13 -16.62 -21.83
N ARG A 656 6.40 -16.60 -22.95
CA ARG A 656 6.69 -17.36 -24.16
C ARG A 656 7.05 -16.45 -25.34
N GLU A 657 7.65 -17.06 -26.36
CA GLU A 657 8.01 -16.39 -27.62
C GLU A 657 6.81 -15.92 -28.46
N ASP A 658 5.61 -16.44 -28.22
CA ASP A 658 4.38 -16.13 -28.96
C ASP A 658 3.48 -15.09 -28.28
N GLY A 659 3.97 -14.45 -27.21
CA GLY A 659 3.22 -13.40 -26.50
C GLY A 659 2.27 -13.91 -25.42
N ASN A 660 2.34 -15.21 -25.11
CA ASN A 660 1.56 -15.85 -24.06
C ASN A 660 2.33 -15.90 -22.73
N VAL A 661 1.63 -15.70 -21.61
CA VAL A 661 2.13 -16.02 -20.26
C VAL A 661 1.45 -17.27 -19.74
N ASP A 662 2.27 -18.22 -19.31
CA ASP A 662 1.83 -19.38 -18.54
C ASP A 662 1.88 -19.11 -17.05
N ILE A 663 0.82 -19.54 -16.38
CA ILE A 663 0.71 -19.57 -14.94
C ILE A 663 0.78 -21.04 -14.52
N TRP A 664 1.78 -21.36 -13.72
CA TRP A 664 1.97 -22.68 -13.15
C TRP A 664 1.60 -22.66 -11.67
N ASP A 665 0.75 -23.58 -11.23
CA ASP A 665 0.49 -23.86 -9.81
C ASP A 665 0.86 -25.32 -9.51
N LEU A 666 1.95 -25.51 -8.76
CA LEU A 666 2.50 -26.83 -8.44
C LEU A 666 1.54 -27.73 -7.65
N LEU A 667 0.54 -27.17 -6.97
CA LEU A 667 -0.44 -27.94 -6.22
C LEU A 667 -1.68 -28.31 -7.07
N GLU A 668 -1.88 -27.63 -8.19
CA GLU A 668 -2.98 -27.91 -9.11
C GLU A 668 -2.52 -28.87 -10.23
N LYS A 669 -1.49 -28.48 -11.00
CA LYS A 669 -0.95 -29.26 -12.11
C LYS A 669 0.57 -29.10 -12.21
N THR A 670 1.27 -30.24 -12.31
CA THR A 670 2.72 -30.28 -12.48
C THR A 670 3.17 -30.68 -13.90
N HIS A 671 2.27 -31.22 -14.71
CA HIS A 671 2.57 -31.75 -16.05
C HIS A 671 2.25 -30.77 -17.19
N GLU A 672 1.41 -29.77 -16.92
CA GLU A 672 1.03 -28.69 -17.84
C GLU A 672 0.75 -27.42 -17.04
N ALA A 673 0.79 -26.26 -17.72
CA ALA A 673 0.42 -24.99 -17.10
C ALA A 673 -1.04 -25.02 -16.64
N SER A 674 -1.32 -24.48 -15.45
CA SER A 674 -2.68 -24.34 -14.94
C SER A 674 -3.51 -23.46 -15.87
N GLN A 675 -2.89 -22.37 -16.37
CA GLN A 675 -3.52 -21.44 -17.28
C GLN A 675 -2.49 -20.81 -18.21
N THR A 676 -2.90 -20.55 -19.45
CA THR A 676 -2.14 -19.76 -20.43
C THR A 676 -3.00 -18.58 -20.85
N GLN A 677 -2.45 -17.38 -20.82
CA GLN A 677 -3.12 -16.15 -21.23
C GLN A 677 -2.31 -15.44 -22.32
N ASN A 678 -2.99 -15.08 -23.41
CA ASN A 678 -2.40 -14.23 -24.45
C ASN A 678 -2.41 -12.76 -24.01
N ILE A 679 -1.27 -12.10 -24.13
CA ILE A 679 -1.09 -10.69 -23.76
C ILE A 679 -0.70 -9.88 -24.99
N SER A 680 0.29 -10.37 -25.75
CA SER A 680 0.72 -9.74 -26.98
C SER A 680 0.82 -10.75 -28.12
N ILE A 681 1.14 -10.25 -29.32
CA ILE A 681 1.43 -11.06 -30.50
C ILE A 681 2.94 -11.25 -30.72
N ALA A 682 3.76 -10.65 -29.85
CA ALA A 682 5.22 -10.59 -29.96
C ALA A 682 5.87 -11.38 -28.83
N HIS A 683 7.17 -11.67 -28.95
CA HIS A 683 7.85 -12.39 -27.89
C HIS A 683 7.90 -11.58 -26.60
N ILE A 684 7.69 -12.25 -25.46
CA ILE A 684 7.77 -11.61 -24.15
C ILE A 684 9.24 -11.51 -23.75
N THR A 685 9.70 -10.30 -23.41
CA THR A 685 11.09 -10.05 -23.02
C THR A 685 11.27 -10.07 -21.51
N CYS A 686 10.30 -9.57 -20.74
CA CYS A 686 10.41 -9.46 -19.28
C CYS A 686 9.08 -9.71 -18.58
N VAL A 687 9.12 -10.37 -17.41
CA VAL A 687 7.97 -10.56 -16.51
C VAL A 687 8.40 -10.22 -15.08
N LYS A 688 7.69 -9.29 -14.44
CA LYS A 688 7.98 -8.83 -13.06
C LYS A 688 6.69 -8.63 -12.25
N PRO A 689 6.39 -9.50 -11.28
CA PRO A 689 5.29 -9.29 -10.34
C PRO A 689 5.62 -8.21 -9.31
N TRP A 690 4.58 -7.54 -8.80
CA TRP A 690 4.66 -6.53 -7.76
C TRP A 690 3.45 -6.58 -6.82
N ILE A 691 3.71 -6.42 -5.53
CA ILE A 691 2.67 -6.32 -4.50
C ILE A 691 2.36 -4.84 -4.31
N TYR A 692 1.25 -4.36 -4.86
CA TYR A 692 0.84 -2.97 -4.73
C TYR A 692 0.09 -2.70 -3.41
N SER A 693 -0.82 -3.60 -3.04
CA SER A 693 -1.51 -3.60 -1.75
C SER A 693 -1.81 -5.03 -1.31
N SER A 694 -2.38 -5.22 -0.12
CA SER A 694 -2.80 -6.54 0.36
C SER A 694 -3.90 -7.21 -0.48
N LYS A 695 -4.59 -6.43 -1.33
CA LYS A 695 -5.68 -6.91 -2.19
C LYS A 695 -5.35 -6.88 -3.68
N GLN A 696 -4.35 -6.09 -4.09
CA GLN A 696 -4.04 -5.85 -5.50
C GLN A 696 -2.56 -6.08 -5.78
N HIS A 697 -2.29 -7.07 -6.63
CA HIS A 697 -0.95 -7.37 -7.13
C HIS A 697 -0.94 -7.17 -8.64
N PHE A 698 0.17 -6.65 -9.16
CA PHE A 698 0.35 -6.43 -10.59
C PHE A 698 1.43 -7.35 -11.16
N LEU A 699 1.31 -7.68 -12.44
CA LEU A 699 2.30 -8.36 -13.24
C LEU A 699 2.67 -7.45 -14.40
N ALA A 700 3.91 -6.94 -14.40
CA ALA A 700 4.46 -6.23 -15.54
C ALA A 700 4.96 -7.25 -16.56
N VAL A 701 4.51 -7.13 -17.80
CA VAL A 701 4.90 -7.97 -18.94
C VAL A 701 5.32 -7.07 -20.08
N ALA A 702 6.56 -7.17 -20.50
CA ALA A 702 7.08 -6.40 -21.63
C ALA A 702 7.27 -7.26 -22.87
N ASP A 703 7.10 -6.65 -24.03
CA ASP A 703 7.23 -7.31 -25.33
C ASP A 703 8.41 -6.76 -26.17
N ASP A 704 8.69 -7.47 -27.26
CA ASP A 704 9.69 -7.09 -28.27
C ASP A 704 9.33 -5.82 -29.06
N PHE A 705 8.06 -5.42 -29.07
CA PHE A 705 7.61 -4.25 -29.82
C PHE A 705 7.71 -2.96 -29.00
N GLY A 706 8.25 -3.04 -27.78
CA GLY A 706 8.46 -1.87 -26.93
C GLY A 706 7.25 -1.52 -26.07
N THR A 707 6.27 -2.42 -25.96
CA THR A 707 5.07 -2.24 -25.13
C THR A 707 5.28 -2.87 -23.76
N LEU A 708 4.90 -2.14 -22.72
CA LEU A 708 4.85 -2.64 -21.36
C LEU A 708 3.38 -2.78 -20.92
N HIS A 709 2.93 -4.00 -20.73
CA HIS A 709 1.60 -4.34 -20.24
C HIS A 709 1.61 -4.54 -18.73
N ILE A 710 0.70 -3.91 -18.01
CA ILE A 710 0.47 -4.12 -16.58
C ILE A 710 -0.85 -4.88 -16.40
N LEU A 711 -0.76 -6.07 -15.83
CA LEU A 711 -1.91 -6.94 -15.57
C LEU A 711 -2.18 -7.01 -14.08
N GLU A 712 -3.44 -6.92 -13.67
CA GLU A 712 -3.88 -7.22 -12.30
C GLU A 712 -4.00 -8.73 -12.13
N ILE A 713 -3.26 -9.26 -11.14
CA ILE A 713 -3.25 -10.68 -10.80
C ILE A 713 -4.58 -11.03 -10.12
N SER A 714 -5.22 -12.12 -10.55
CA SER A 714 -6.49 -12.56 -9.99
C SER A 714 -6.38 -12.98 -8.52
N TRP A 715 -7.46 -12.81 -7.77
CA TRP A 715 -7.52 -13.12 -6.32
C TRP A 715 -7.04 -14.55 -5.99
N SER A 716 -7.37 -15.53 -6.84
CA SER A 716 -6.98 -16.93 -6.66
C SER A 716 -5.47 -17.17 -6.78
N LEU A 717 -4.75 -16.31 -7.49
CA LEU A 717 -3.30 -16.35 -7.64
C LEU A 717 -2.58 -15.49 -6.59
N ILE A 718 -3.33 -14.64 -5.88
CA ILE A 718 -2.82 -13.78 -4.80
C ILE A 718 -2.87 -14.51 -3.46
N HIS A 719 -4.02 -15.11 -3.12
CA HIS A 719 -4.28 -15.65 -1.79
C HIS A 719 -3.85 -17.12 -1.65
N PRO A 720 -2.83 -17.40 -0.82
CA PRO A 720 -2.45 -18.77 -0.54
C PRO A 720 -3.47 -19.45 0.38
N SER A 721 -3.62 -20.77 0.22
CA SER A 721 -4.34 -21.57 1.21
C SER A 721 -3.55 -21.64 2.53
N SER A 722 -4.23 -21.82 3.66
CA SER A 722 -3.61 -21.78 5.00
C SER A 722 -2.44 -22.76 5.16
N ASN A 723 -2.50 -23.92 4.51
CA ASN A 723 -1.48 -24.96 4.57
C ASN A 723 -0.56 -25.00 3.33
N GLU A 724 -0.69 -24.06 2.39
CA GLU A 724 -0.03 -24.12 1.08
C GLU A 724 1.49 -24.26 1.19
N ARG A 725 2.11 -23.43 2.03
CA ARG A 725 3.57 -23.45 2.22
C ARG A 725 4.05 -24.82 2.70
N SER A 726 3.35 -25.42 3.65
CA SER A 726 3.67 -26.74 4.18
C SER A 726 3.44 -27.83 3.13
N SER A 727 2.37 -27.73 2.34
CA SER A 727 2.08 -28.66 1.25
C SER A 727 3.12 -28.63 0.14
N VAL A 728 3.55 -27.43 -0.29
CA VAL A 728 4.61 -27.27 -1.30
C VAL A 728 5.96 -27.75 -0.76
N LEU A 729 6.27 -27.47 0.52
CA LEU A 729 7.48 -28.01 1.14
C LEU A 729 7.47 -29.54 1.17
N HIS A 730 6.36 -30.14 1.57
CA HIS A 730 6.19 -31.59 1.60
C HIS A 730 6.31 -32.20 0.20
N TYR A 731 5.80 -31.51 -0.84
CA TYR A 731 6.00 -31.91 -2.23
C TYR A 731 7.49 -31.97 -2.57
N PHE A 732 8.27 -30.92 -2.28
CA PHE A 732 9.71 -30.91 -2.55
C PHE A 732 10.47 -31.98 -1.76
N GLU A 733 10.15 -32.19 -0.48
CA GLU A 733 10.77 -33.25 0.33
C GLU A 733 10.48 -34.65 -0.22
N ARG A 734 9.28 -34.87 -0.74
CA ARG A 734 8.91 -36.13 -1.39
C ARG A 734 9.70 -36.34 -2.68
N GLU A 735 9.86 -35.30 -3.50
CA GLU A 735 10.65 -35.41 -4.74
C GLU A 735 12.15 -35.62 -4.46
N VAL A 736 12.70 -35.06 -3.37
CA VAL A 736 14.08 -35.38 -2.94
C VAL A 736 14.24 -36.87 -2.66
N LYS A 737 13.34 -37.46 -1.86
CA LYS A 737 13.36 -38.91 -1.59
C LYS A 737 13.18 -39.75 -2.86
N HIS A 738 12.38 -39.25 -3.80
CA HIS A 738 12.17 -39.92 -5.08
C HIS A 738 13.44 -39.93 -5.94
N LEU A 739 14.18 -38.81 -5.98
CA LEU A 739 15.48 -38.73 -6.62
C LEU A 739 16.50 -39.68 -5.99
N GLU A 740 16.63 -39.67 -4.66
CA GLU A 740 17.53 -40.59 -3.94
C GLU A 740 17.20 -42.07 -4.25
N TYR A 741 15.91 -42.42 -4.28
CA TYR A 741 15.48 -43.75 -4.68
C TYR A 741 15.85 -44.08 -6.14
N PHE A 742 15.68 -43.12 -7.05
CA PHE A 742 16.01 -43.29 -8.46
C PHE A 742 17.51 -43.48 -8.69
N GLU A 743 18.35 -42.71 -7.99
CA GLU A 743 19.82 -42.87 -8.01
C GLU A 743 20.22 -44.27 -7.54
N GLN A 744 19.74 -44.71 -6.37
CA GLN A 744 20.01 -46.06 -5.86
C GLN A 744 19.54 -47.14 -6.85
N ARG A 745 18.43 -46.91 -7.55
CA ARG A 745 17.92 -47.85 -8.55
C ARG A 745 18.75 -47.83 -9.84
N GLN A 746 19.32 -46.70 -10.23
CA GLN A 746 20.26 -46.63 -11.35
C GLN A 746 21.55 -47.36 -11.04
N GLU A 747 22.13 -47.16 -9.85
CA GLU A 747 23.31 -47.89 -9.39
C GLU A 747 23.07 -49.40 -9.44
N PHE A 748 21.96 -49.87 -8.89
CA PHE A 748 21.59 -51.29 -8.94
C PHE A 748 21.44 -51.83 -10.37
N ARG A 749 20.82 -51.08 -11.28
CA ARG A 749 20.68 -51.49 -12.69
C ARG A 749 22.02 -51.51 -13.41
N GLU A 750 22.93 -50.61 -13.06
CA GLU A 750 24.27 -50.56 -13.60
C GLU A 750 25.09 -51.76 -13.14
N GLU A 751 25.00 -52.14 -11.87
CA GLU A 751 25.59 -53.37 -11.34
C GLU A 751 25.04 -54.63 -12.04
N GLU A 752 23.71 -54.72 -12.25
CA GLU A 752 23.10 -55.81 -13.01
C GLU A 752 23.60 -55.85 -14.47
N ARG A 753 23.75 -54.68 -15.11
CA ARG A 753 24.28 -54.56 -16.47
C ARG A 753 25.72 -55.07 -16.54
N VAL A 754 26.59 -54.62 -15.64
CA VAL A 754 28.00 -55.03 -15.57
C VAL A 754 28.11 -56.54 -15.29
N ALA A 755 27.30 -57.08 -14.37
CA ALA A 755 27.27 -58.51 -14.08
C ALA A 755 26.86 -59.34 -15.31
N LEU A 756 25.84 -58.88 -16.05
CA LEU A 756 25.34 -59.55 -17.25
C LEU A 756 26.33 -59.44 -18.43
N GLU A 757 27.06 -58.33 -18.55
CA GLU A 757 28.16 -58.16 -19.49
C GLU A 757 29.34 -59.09 -19.16
N HIS A 758 29.71 -59.19 -17.88
CA HIS A 758 30.75 -60.11 -17.40
C HIS A 758 30.36 -61.58 -17.66
N GLU A 759 29.10 -61.95 -17.42
CA GLU A 759 28.60 -63.30 -17.72
C GLU A 759 28.61 -63.59 -19.23
N LYS A 760 28.22 -62.63 -20.07
CA LYS A 760 28.32 -62.73 -21.53
C LYS A 760 29.76 -62.88 -22.00
N LEU A 761 30.71 -62.15 -21.40
CA LEU A 761 32.13 -62.24 -21.71
C LEU A 761 32.65 -63.64 -21.35
N MET A 762 32.34 -64.15 -20.16
CA MET A 762 32.71 -65.50 -19.73
C MET A 762 32.16 -66.58 -20.67
N LYS A 763 30.88 -66.48 -21.07
CA LYS A 763 30.28 -67.40 -22.05
C LYS A 763 30.95 -67.33 -23.43
N ARG A 764 31.41 -66.15 -23.87
CA ARG A 764 32.19 -66.00 -25.11
C ARG A 764 33.57 -66.65 -24.99
N THR A 765 34.27 -66.45 -23.88
CA THR A 765 35.59 -67.05 -23.61
C THR A 765 35.52 -68.58 -23.52
N VAL A 766 34.48 -69.12 -22.89
CA VAL A 766 34.25 -70.57 -22.85
C VAL A 766 33.99 -71.12 -24.27
N ARG A 767 33.14 -70.46 -25.06
CA ARG A 767 32.89 -70.86 -26.46
C ARG A 767 34.16 -70.80 -27.32
N SER A 768 35.01 -69.79 -27.17
CA SER A 768 36.27 -69.70 -27.93
C SER A 768 37.23 -70.85 -27.56
N LEU A 769 37.35 -71.17 -26.27
CA LEU A 769 38.16 -72.30 -25.80
C LEU A 769 37.63 -73.66 -26.26
N GLU A 770 36.31 -73.82 -26.33
CA GLU A 770 35.68 -75.02 -26.90
C GLU A 770 35.95 -75.14 -28.42
N THR A 771 35.88 -74.04 -29.17
CA THR A 771 36.23 -74.04 -30.60
C THR A 771 37.71 -74.28 -30.88
N GLU A 772 38.61 -73.87 -29.98
CA GLU A 772 40.04 -74.19 -30.08
C GLU A 772 40.33 -75.66 -29.76
N LYS A 773 39.59 -76.29 -28.84
CA LYS A 773 39.72 -77.73 -28.56
C LYS A 773 39.15 -78.64 -29.65
N LEU A 774 38.25 -78.11 -30.48
CA LEU A 774 37.62 -78.80 -31.61
C LEU A 774 38.42 -78.68 -32.93
N ARG A 775 39.43 -77.81 -32.97
CA ARG A 775 40.44 -77.73 -34.04
C ARG A 775 41.68 -78.52 -33.66
#